data_AF-A0A7S0DY38-F1
#
_entry.id   AF-A0A7S0DY38-F1
#
_cell.length_a   1.000
_cell.length_b   1.000
_cell.length_c   1.000
_cell.angle_alpha   90.00
_cell.angle_beta   90.00
_cell.angle_gamma   90.00
#
_symmetry.space_group_name_H-M   'P 1'
#
loop_
_entity.id
_entity.type
_entity.pdbx_description
1 polymer ?
#
loop_
_entity_poly.entity_id
_entity_poly.type
_entity_poly.pdbx_seq_one_letter_code
_entity_poly.pdbx_strand_id
1 'polypeptide(L)'
;MGAANLEDGTSIAALLVSNGWAKAKPPQGNDPRSPEVDELVGLARQAEEQQLGMWSPQAGGSDPVRSVNWAGTFDPNVLLEELKSKPQDAIIEQIATGSMLRVMLLPSFHQITVMLSGIQCPSIRRGEDGNEDAAPFAREARFFVETRLLHREVKVKLDGVDKSGALFGSVLHPMGNMSIELVKVGLARVVDWSVGYCDFAKELRTAEREAKEKRLRIWRDYVPPNHGNDMTAFTARVAEIVSGDTVVVAEQDGTERRVSLSSVRCPRPPGRDAASNADPTQARENARNAVYAAEAKELLRKTLIGKKVKVMPEYKRNFAPEGAPPMERMFATVLFGNDKNVAELLISDGLATVGRTGQSDERSLHYEVLVEAETAASAAKKGLHAPNQPNRSQNIDLSLPTARDRAKSYLSSLQRHGRVRAIVQFSMNGARFKLLIPKENCVIIFSLAGIRCPQTSRNGSEAEPFADEAYAFSRSQCFQREVDVETEAVDKNGTFFGSLFLADKRNLGVALLEAGLAQRIPPAADRSAHALELAAAEESAKKASLKVWEHFSELQEAEARAAATASAAAEEEPVPDAQKQVLELEVVEICDGAHFYCHAAGNKEIASLQQQLAASSLKDHDLGGMAGKFQPGAGGMCMAKFSEDNCWYRAKVLKRKDGKVEVLFVDYGNKDLTTDDKLRPLEPTLSTQVISPQALECRLAHLVVSDASDEADGYDAAVAFSDAACGKQLLARVEDRKAGVLHVTLFVDAQTNVNEELVAAGLARVEKTASKRALPLLQALQEKERVARTGRAGMWKYGDIDEDED
;
A
#
# COMPACT_ATOMS: atom_id res chain seq x y z
N MET A 1 -6.10 -63.05 46.46
CA MET A 1 -5.43 -62.94 45.14
C MET A 1 -6.17 -63.85 44.19
N GLY A 2 -6.57 -63.37 43.01
CA GLY A 2 -7.25 -64.21 42.01
C GLY A 2 -6.24 -65.02 41.18
N ALA A 3 -6.64 -66.18 40.68
CA ALA A 3 -5.89 -66.96 39.70
C ALA A 3 -6.28 -66.54 38.27
N ALA A 4 -5.30 -66.44 37.37
CA ALA A 4 -5.53 -66.16 35.95
C ALA A 4 -5.25 -67.44 35.15
N ASN A 5 -6.30 -67.97 34.53
CA ASN A 5 -6.25 -69.17 33.71
C ASN A 5 -6.58 -68.82 32.25
N LEU A 6 -5.97 -69.54 31.31
CA LEU A 6 -6.36 -69.52 29.91
C LEU A 6 -7.75 -70.15 29.73
N GLU A 7 -8.37 -69.96 28.55
CA GLU A 7 -9.71 -70.51 28.25
C GLU A 7 -9.78 -72.04 28.36
N ASP A 8 -8.66 -72.72 28.14
CA ASP A 8 -8.52 -74.18 28.29
C ASP A 8 -8.32 -74.64 29.75
N GLY A 9 -8.30 -73.71 30.70
CA GLY A 9 -8.10 -73.96 32.13
C GLY A 9 -6.63 -73.94 32.57
N THR A 10 -5.68 -73.74 31.66
CA THR A 10 -4.24 -73.71 32.01
C THR A 10 -3.91 -72.50 32.89
N SER A 11 -3.29 -72.74 34.05
CA SER A 11 -2.83 -71.66 34.93
C SER A 11 -1.62 -70.92 34.33
N ILE A 12 -1.73 -69.59 34.20
CA ILE A 12 -0.63 -68.75 33.69
C ILE A 12 0.56 -68.81 34.67
N ALA A 13 0.30 -68.83 35.97
CA ALA A 13 1.35 -68.94 36.98
C ALA A 13 2.12 -70.26 36.85
N ALA A 14 1.41 -71.37 36.61
CA ALA A 14 2.03 -72.68 36.38
C ALA A 14 2.87 -72.69 35.10
N LEU A 15 2.38 -72.06 34.03
CA LEU A 15 3.08 -71.97 32.76
C LEU A 15 4.38 -71.16 32.87
N LEU A 16 4.35 -69.99 33.52
CA LEU A 16 5.54 -69.15 33.74
C LEU A 16 6.61 -69.88 34.55
N VAL A 17 6.19 -70.59 35.59
CA VAL A 17 7.11 -71.28 36.50
C VAL A 17 7.69 -72.55 35.87
N SER A 18 6.86 -73.37 35.22
CA SER A 18 7.29 -74.61 34.55
C SER A 18 8.26 -74.37 33.40
N ASN A 19 8.15 -73.24 32.68
CA ASN A 19 9.11 -72.83 31.64
C ASN A 19 10.37 -72.15 32.20
N GLY A 20 10.49 -71.99 33.52
CA GLY A 20 11.63 -71.35 34.16
C GLY A 20 11.71 -69.83 33.94
N TRP A 21 10.58 -69.17 33.64
CA TRP A 21 10.52 -67.71 33.44
C TRP A 21 10.20 -66.95 34.73
N ALA A 22 9.70 -67.63 35.75
CA ALA A 22 9.39 -67.08 37.06
C ALA A 22 9.80 -68.02 38.19
N LYS A 23 10.08 -67.45 39.37
CA LYS A 23 10.31 -68.22 40.60
C LYS A 23 9.00 -68.39 41.37
N ALA A 24 8.75 -69.58 41.90
CA ALA A 24 7.72 -69.77 42.92
C ALA A 24 8.28 -69.35 44.28
N LYS A 25 7.53 -68.54 45.02
CA LYS A 25 7.91 -68.15 46.39
C LYS A 25 7.46 -69.28 47.33
N PRO A 26 8.38 -69.95 48.06
CA PRO A 26 8.00 -70.96 49.03
C PRO A 26 7.24 -70.31 50.20
N PRO A 27 6.27 -71.01 50.83
CA PRO A 27 5.55 -70.50 51.99
C PRO A 27 6.53 -70.23 53.15
N GLN A 28 6.43 -69.06 53.79
CA GLN A 28 7.28 -68.67 54.93
C GLN A 28 6.45 -68.52 56.22
N GLY A 29 6.97 -69.04 57.34
CA GLY A 29 6.35 -68.85 58.66
C GLY A 29 4.91 -69.40 58.75
N ASN A 30 3.97 -68.53 59.12
CA ASN A 30 2.54 -68.84 59.27
C ASN A 30 1.71 -68.62 57.98
N ASP A 31 2.35 -68.53 56.81
CA ASP A 31 1.63 -68.41 55.54
C ASP A 31 0.65 -69.58 55.35
N PRO A 32 -0.63 -69.33 55.00
CA PRO A 32 -1.58 -70.40 54.73
C PRO A 32 -1.11 -71.21 53.51
N ARG A 33 -0.82 -72.50 53.72
CA ARG A 33 -0.47 -73.41 52.62
C ARG A 33 -1.68 -73.62 51.74
N SER A 34 -1.55 -73.30 50.45
CA SER A 34 -2.52 -73.69 49.43
C SER A 34 -1.93 -74.78 48.54
N PRO A 35 -2.73 -75.76 48.07
CA PRO A 35 -2.28 -76.77 47.12
C PRO A 35 -1.64 -76.17 45.85
N GLU A 36 -2.15 -75.02 45.42
CA GLU A 36 -1.65 -74.27 44.26
C GLU A 36 -0.22 -73.75 44.49
N VAL A 37 0.13 -73.30 45.70
CA VAL A 37 1.49 -72.85 46.02
C VAL A 37 2.47 -74.03 46.03
N ASP A 38 2.06 -75.16 46.60
CA ASP A 38 2.87 -76.37 46.62
C ASP A 38 3.11 -76.91 45.20
N GLU A 39 2.09 -76.84 44.33
CA GLU A 39 2.19 -77.18 42.90
C GLU A 39 3.18 -76.26 42.17
N LEU A 40 3.07 -74.93 42.34
CA LEU A 40 3.99 -73.98 41.73
C LEU A 40 5.43 -74.18 42.22
N VAL A 41 5.64 -74.46 43.50
CA VAL A 41 6.98 -74.77 44.04
C VAL A 41 7.53 -76.07 43.43
N GLY A 42 6.68 -77.09 43.24
CA GLY A 42 7.04 -78.32 42.56
C GLY A 42 7.47 -78.07 41.10
N LEU A 43 6.68 -77.30 40.35
CA LEU A 43 6.99 -76.93 38.96
C LEU A 43 8.29 -76.08 38.87
N ALA A 44 8.53 -75.20 39.84
CA ALA A 44 9.75 -74.39 39.87
C ALA A 44 10.99 -75.28 40.05
N ARG A 45 10.91 -76.29 40.94
CA ARG A 45 12.00 -77.24 41.15
C ARG A 45 12.27 -78.06 39.89
N GLN A 46 11.21 -78.50 39.19
CA GLN A 46 11.36 -79.20 37.91
C GLN A 46 12.03 -78.34 36.85
N ALA A 47 11.66 -77.06 36.73
CA ALA A 47 12.28 -76.13 35.78
C ALA A 47 13.76 -75.87 36.10
N GLU A 48 14.12 -75.82 37.39
CA GLU A 48 15.50 -75.68 37.86
C GLU A 48 16.33 -76.96 37.60
N GLU A 49 15.79 -78.14 37.91
CA GLU A 49 16.39 -79.44 37.61
C GLU A 49 16.63 -79.62 36.11
N GLN A 50 15.69 -79.15 35.27
CA GLN A 50 15.77 -79.20 33.81
C GLN A 50 16.58 -78.04 33.20
N GLN A 51 17.07 -77.10 34.02
CA GLN A 51 17.85 -75.94 33.57
C GLN A 51 17.12 -75.11 32.49
N LEU A 52 15.81 -74.90 32.67
CA LEU A 52 14.98 -74.14 31.73
C LEU A 52 14.98 -72.63 32.05
N GLY A 53 14.85 -71.80 31.02
CA GLY A 53 14.67 -70.35 31.17
C GLY A 53 15.80 -69.68 31.96
N MET A 54 15.44 -69.03 33.06
CA MET A 54 16.40 -68.33 33.95
C MET A 54 17.39 -69.25 34.65
N TRP A 55 17.13 -70.56 34.63
CA TRP A 55 17.99 -71.59 35.22
C TRP A 55 18.95 -72.23 34.22
N SER A 56 18.91 -71.84 32.93
CA SER A 56 19.81 -72.42 31.93
C SER A 56 21.26 -71.99 32.16
N PRO A 57 22.25 -72.90 32.06
CA PRO A 57 23.64 -72.53 32.13
C PRO A 57 23.98 -71.69 30.88
N GLN A 58 24.59 -70.52 31.08
CA GLN A 58 25.04 -69.65 29.99
C GLN A 58 26.03 -70.40 29.09
N ALA A 59 25.53 -71.02 28.03
CA ALA A 59 26.32 -71.76 27.06
C ALA A 59 26.02 -71.22 25.66
N GLY A 60 26.97 -70.44 25.11
CA GLY A 60 27.02 -70.11 23.69
C GLY A 60 26.67 -68.66 23.31
N GLY A 61 27.54 -67.71 23.65
CA GLY A 61 27.83 -66.51 22.84
C GLY A 61 26.75 -65.42 22.64
N SER A 62 25.46 -65.67 22.91
CA SER A 62 24.43 -64.63 22.96
C SER A 62 23.97 -64.45 24.40
N ASP A 63 24.19 -63.27 24.96
CA ASP A 63 23.64 -62.88 26.26
C ASP A 63 22.10 -63.04 26.21
N PRO A 64 21.46 -63.86 27.07
CA PRO A 64 20.01 -64.01 27.10
C PRO A 64 19.31 -62.70 27.52
N VAL A 65 20.05 -61.75 28.07
CA VAL A 65 19.57 -60.42 28.42
C VAL A 65 19.49 -59.55 27.16
N ARG A 66 18.27 -59.15 26.79
CA ARG A 66 18.06 -58.17 25.72
C ARG A 66 18.68 -56.83 26.13
N SER A 67 19.69 -56.38 25.39
CA SER A 67 20.22 -55.03 25.55
C SER A 67 19.26 -54.02 24.91
N VAL A 68 18.44 -53.38 25.74
CA VAL A 68 17.46 -52.39 25.28
C VAL A 68 18.13 -51.03 25.11
N ASN A 69 17.97 -50.43 23.92
CA ASN A 69 18.36 -49.05 23.66
C ASN A 69 17.18 -48.14 24.04
N TRP A 70 17.27 -47.50 25.19
CA TRP A 70 16.18 -46.72 25.77
C TRP A 70 16.03 -45.36 25.08
N ALA A 71 14.78 -44.87 24.98
CA ALA A 71 14.53 -43.55 24.44
C ALA A 71 15.37 -42.48 25.16
N GLY A 72 16.06 -41.64 24.38
CA GLY A 72 16.97 -40.60 24.90
C GLY A 72 18.44 -41.02 24.98
N THR A 73 18.78 -42.30 24.75
CA THR A 73 20.18 -42.77 24.72
C THR A 73 20.79 -42.80 23.30
N PHE A 74 20.02 -42.41 22.28
CA PHE A 74 20.43 -42.39 20.88
C PHE A 74 19.80 -41.19 20.16
N ASP A 75 20.37 -40.79 19.03
CA ASP A 75 19.83 -39.72 18.18
C ASP A 75 18.72 -40.28 17.27
N PRO A 76 17.48 -39.76 17.34
CA PRO A 76 16.39 -40.20 16.47
C PRO A 76 16.66 -40.03 14.98
N ASN A 77 17.44 -39.02 14.58
CA ASN A 77 17.79 -38.78 13.17
C ASN A 77 18.73 -39.87 12.64
N VAL A 78 19.72 -40.26 13.46
CA VAL A 78 20.64 -41.35 13.11
C VAL A 78 19.87 -42.66 12.97
N LEU A 79 18.96 -42.95 13.90
CA LEU A 79 18.11 -44.15 13.82
C LEU A 79 17.23 -44.15 12.55
N LEU A 80 16.65 -42.99 12.19
CA LEU A 80 15.86 -42.87 10.96
C LEU A 80 16.72 -43.12 9.71
N GLU A 81 17.93 -42.56 9.64
CA GLU A 81 18.88 -42.74 8.54
C GLU A 81 19.34 -44.20 8.42
N GLU A 82 19.59 -44.88 9.53
CA GLU A 82 19.98 -46.28 9.57
C GLU A 82 18.88 -47.19 9.02
N LEU A 83 17.62 -46.95 9.43
CA LEU A 83 16.47 -47.76 9.04
C LEU A 83 15.95 -47.43 7.63
N LYS A 84 16.35 -46.29 7.05
CA LYS A 84 16.05 -45.85 5.67
C LYS A 84 14.55 -45.93 5.32
N SER A 85 13.69 -45.60 6.28
CA SER A 85 12.23 -45.70 6.15
C SER A 85 11.73 -47.05 5.64
N LYS A 86 12.45 -48.14 5.98
CA LYS A 86 11.99 -49.52 5.71
C LYS A 86 11.14 -50.02 6.87
N PRO A 87 10.04 -50.75 6.62
CA PRO A 87 9.26 -51.38 7.67
C PRO A 87 10.12 -52.33 8.51
N GLN A 88 10.13 -52.12 9.82
CA GLN A 88 10.81 -52.96 10.81
C GLN A 88 9.78 -53.76 11.60
N ASP A 89 10.12 -54.99 11.97
CA ASP A 89 9.31 -55.74 12.92
C ASP A 89 9.42 -55.07 14.30
N ALA A 90 8.31 -54.99 15.03
CA ALA A 90 8.25 -54.30 16.29
C ALA A 90 7.11 -54.79 17.16
N ILE A 91 7.23 -54.57 18.47
CA ILE A 91 6.18 -54.86 19.45
C ILE A 91 5.66 -53.53 20.01
N ILE A 92 4.34 -53.35 20.05
CA ILE A 92 3.73 -52.19 20.71
C ILE A 92 3.63 -52.46 22.21
N GLU A 93 4.40 -51.73 23.01
CA GLU A 93 4.45 -51.90 24.47
C GLU A 93 3.42 -51.06 25.21
N GLN A 94 3.12 -49.87 24.69
CA GLN A 94 2.19 -48.95 25.33
C GLN A 94 1.49 -48.07 24.30
N ILE A 95 0.26 -47.70 24.58
CA ILE A 95 -0.52 -46.76 23.77
C ILE A 95 -0.90 -45.59 24.67
N ALA A 96 -0.18 -44.49 24.54
CA ALA A 96 -0.41 -43.30 25.37
C ALA A 96 -1.69 -42.58 24.91
N THR A 97 -1.88 -42.47 23.59
CA THR A 97 -3.10 -41.94 22.95
C THR A 97 -3.33 -42.71 21.65
N GLY A 98 -4.47 -42.50 20.99
CA GLY A 98 -4.75 -43.12 19.69
C GLY A 98 -3.70 -42.85 18.60
N SER A 99 -2.88 -41.80 18.72
CA SER A 99 -1.83 -41.46 17.75
C SER A 99 -0.41 -41.44 18.34
N MET A 100 -0.21 -41.92 19.58
CA MET A 100 1.11 -41.96 20.23
C MET A 100 1.35 -43.34 20.85
N LEU A 101 2.38 -44.02 20.37
CA LEU A 101 2.68 -45.42 20.68
C LEU A 101 4.11 -45.54 21.21
N ARG A 102 4.32 -46.36 22.24
CA ARG A 102 5.64 -46.84 22.63
C ARG A 102 5.90 -48.17 21.94
N VAL A 103 7.00 -48.23 21.22
CA VAL A 103 7.33 -49.30 20.29
C VAL A 103 8.71 -49.82 20.60
N MET A 104 8.84 -51.14 20.67
CA MET A 104 10.13 -51.83 20.71
C MET A 104 10.45 -52.39 19.33
N LEU A 105 11.47 -51.83 18.67
CA LEU A 105 11.93 -52.32 17.36
C LEU A 105 12.68 -53.65 17.50
N LEU A 106 12.49 -54.55 16.55
CA LEU A 106 13.17 -55.84 16.45
C LEU A 106 14.02 -55.89 15.16
N PRO A 107 15.19 -56.55 15.18
CA PRO A 107 15.83 -57.19 16.33
C PRO A 107 16.69 -56.21 17.18
N SER A 108 16.68 -54.92 16.87
CA SER A 108 17.62 -53.95 17.46
C SER A 108 17.29 -53.51 18.89
N PHE A 109 16.13 -53.90 19.42
CA PHE A 109 15.63 -53.57 20.77
C PHE A 109 15.69 -52.08 21.11
N HIS A 110 15.45 -51.21 20.13
CA HIS A 110 15.25 -49.78 20.38
C HIS A 110 13.84 -49.52 20.89
N GLN A 111 13.73 -48.98 22.10
CA GLN A 111 12.46 -48.49 22.62
C GLN A 111 12.28 -47.03 22.19
N ILE A 112 11.31 -46.79 21.32
CA ILE A 112 10.99 -45.48 20.76
C ILE A 112 9.56 -45.07 21.10
N THR A 113 9.30 -43.76 21.08
CA THR A 113 7.93 -43.23 21.06
C THR A 113 7.64 -42.75 19.65
N VAL A 114 6.65 -43.36 19.01
CA VAL A 114 6.23 -43.05 17.63
C VAL A 114 4.90 -42.32 17.64
N MET A 115 4.86 -41.17 16.99
CA MET A 115 3.63 -40.49 16.60
C MET A 115 3.15 -41.03 15.26
N LEU A 116 1.87 -41.37 15.15
CA LEU A 116 1.30 -41.82 13.88
C LEU A 116 1.33 -40.69 12.84
N SER A 117 2.00 -40.96 11.70
CA SER A 117 2.18 -39.97 10.63
C SER A 117 0.86 -39.52 10.02
N GLY A 118 0.79 -38.22 9.71
CA GLY A 118 -0.32 -37.57 9.02
C GLY A 118 -1.59 -37.32 9.82
N ILE A 119 -1.67 -37.77 11.09
CA ILE A 119 -2.91 -37.71 11.86
C ILE A 119 -2.74 -37.16 13.27
N GLN A 120 -3.84 -36.71 13.85
CA GLN A 120 -3.93 -36.36 15.27
C GLN A 120 -5.23 -36.92 15.86
N CYS A 121 -5.09 -37.68 16.94
CA CYS A 121 -6.24 -38.11 17.75
C CYS A 121 -6.60 -37.05 18.82
N PRO A 122 -7.84 -37.05 19.33
CA PRO A 122 -8.22 -36.24 20.49
C PRO A 122 -7.29 -36.52 21.69
N SER A 123 -6.92 -35.46 22.40
CA SER A 123 -5.90 -35.54 23.46
C SER A 123 -6.43 -36.16 24.75
N ILE A 124 -5.55 -36.89 25.44
CA ILE A 124 -5.72 -37.31 26.84
C ILE A 124 -4.65 -36.60 27.66
N ARG A 125 -5.06 -35.75 28.60
CA ARG A 125 -4.17 -35.06 29.53
C ARG A 125 -4.22 -35.77 30.88
N ARG A 126 -3.07 -35.93 31.52
CA ARG A 126 -2.98 -36.51 32.87
C ARG A 126 -2.62 -35.41 33.85
N GLY A 127 -3.50 -35.17 34.82
CA GLY A 127 -3.25 -34.20 35.89
C GLY A 127 -2.24 -34.72 36.91
N GLU A 128 -1.73 -33.83 37.76
CA GLU A 128 -0.79 -34.18 38.85
C GLU A 128 -1.38 -35.22 39.82
N ASP A 129 -2.71 -35.19 40.00
CA ASP A 129 -3.47 -36.15 40.83
C ASP A 129 -3.64 -37.54 40.19
N GLY A 130 -3.05 -37.76 39.00
CA GLY A 130 -3.12 -39.01 38.25
C GLY A 130 -4.41 -39.21 37.46
N ASN A 131 -5.40 -38.32 37.58
CA ASN A 131 -6.66 -38.37 36.85
C ASN A 131 -6.47 -38.00 35.36
N GLU A 132 -7.19 -38.70 34.47
CA GLU A 132 -7.12 -38.49 33.02
C GLU A 132 -8.30 -37.62 32.53
N ASP A 133 -7.99 -36.40 32.12
CA ASP A 133 -8.91 -35.53 31.37
C ASP A 133 -8.82 -35.84 29.88
N ALA A 134 -9.88 -36.45 29.34
CA ALA A 134 -9.91 -36.97 27.99
C ALA A 134 -10.93 -36.20 27.15
N ALA A 135 -10.47 -35.63 26.03
CA ALA A 135 -11.37 -35.01 25.06
C ALA A 135 -12.41 -36.03 24.53
N PRO A 136 -13.56 -35.58 24.00
CA PRO A 136 -14.53 -36.47 23.37
C PRO A 136 -13.87 -37.41 22.35
N PHE A 137 -14.25 -38.68 22.40
CA PHE A 137 -13.69 -39.77 21.57
C PHE A 137 -12.20 -40.11 21.78
N ALA A 138 -11.47 -39.44 22.69
CA ALA A 138 -10.05 -39.73 22.94
C ALA A 138 -9.83 -41.14 23.51
N ARG A 139 -10.67 -41.55 24.47
CA ARG A 139 -10.62 -42.90 25.06
C ARG A 139 -11.02 -43.98 24.04
N GLU A 140 -12.00 -43.69 23.19
CA GLU A 140 -12.40 -44.60 22.09
C GLU A 140 -11.25 -44.76 21.07
N ALA A 141 -10.56 -43.67 20.72
CA ALA A 141 -9.38 -43.72 19.86
C ALA A 141 -8.24 -44.56 20.47
N ARG A 142 -7.93 -44.36 21.77
CA ARG A 142 -6.95 -45.18 22.48
C ARG A 142 -7.34 -46.66 22.48
N PHE A 143 -8.58 -46.96 22.88
CA PHE A 143 -9.11 -48.33 22.93
C PHE A 143 -9.12 -49.02 21.56
N PHE A 144 -9.44 -48.27 20.50
CA PHE A 144 -9.42 -48.77 19.13
C PHE A 144 -8.04 -49.31 18.73
N VAL A 145 -6.98 -48.61 19.11
CA VAL A 145 -5.59 -49.02 18.86
C VAL A 145 -5.18 -50.14 19.83
N GLU A 146 -5.54 -50.04 21.12
CA GLU A 146 -5.19 -51.04 22.15
C GLU A 146 -5.65 -52.43 21.80
N THR A 147 -6.93 -52.57 21.46
CA THR A 147 -7.53 -53.87 21.10
C THR A 147 -6.92 -54.51 19.86
N ARG A 148 -6.22 -53.73 19.02
CA ARG A 148 -5.67 -54.16 17.74
C ARG A 148 -4.17 -54.37 17.76
N LEU A 149 -3.42 -53.58 18.54
CA LEU A 149 -1.97 -53.53 18.44
C LEU A 149 -1.22 -53.81 19.75
N LEU A 150 -1.83 -53.59 20.93
CA LEU A 150 -1.09 -53.69 22.19
C LEU A 150 -0.53 -55.10 22.40
N HIS A 151 0.77 -55.18 22.70
CA HIS A 151 1.55 -56.40 22.88
C HIS A 151 1.55 -57.37 21.69
N ARG A 152 1.27 -56.87 20.48
CA ARG A 152 1.35 -57.64 19.23
C ARG A 152 2.56 -57.24 18.42
N GLU A 153 3.08 -58.20 17.66
CA GLU A 153 4.08 -57.94 16.63
C GLU A 153 3.42 -57.27 15.42
N VAL A 154 3.99 -56.14 15.02
CA VAL A 154 3.54 -55.30 13.92
C VAL A 154 4.74 -54.82 13.11
N LYS A 155 4.48 -54.30 11.91
CA LYS A 155 5.54 -53.64 11.13
C LYS A 155 5.44 -52.13 11.32
N VAL A 156 6.53 -51.50 11.77
CA VAL A 156 6.62 -50.04 11.95
C VAL A 156 7.60 -49.46 10.95
N LYS A 157 7.16 -48.47 10.18
CA LYS A 157 7.99 -47.68 9.27
C LYS A 157 8.20 -46.30 9.89
N LEU A 158 9.45 -45.85 10.01
CA LEU A 158 9.74 -44.49 10.45
C LEU A 158 9.75 -43.55 9.23
N ASP A 159 8.95 -42.50 9.32
CA ASP A 159 8.64 -41.58 8.22
C ASP A 159 9.38 -40.24 8.36
N GLY A 160 9.67 -39.81 9.59
CA GLY A 160 10.36 -38.54 9.82
C GLY A 160 10.65 -38.25 11.29
N VAL A 161 11.43 -37.20 11.52
CA VAL A 161 11.75 -36.64 12.84
C VAL A 161 11.49 -35.14 12.78
N ASP A 162 10.76 -34.59 13.76
CA ASP A 162 10.58 -33.15 13.86
C ASP A 162 11.76 -32.45 14.56
N LYS A 163 11.70 -31.11 14.63
CA LYS A 163 12.75 -30.31 15.29
C LYS A 163 12.92 -30.59 16.78
N SER A 164 11.95 -31.22 17.43
CA SER A 164 12.00 -31.60 18.85
C SER A 164 12.58 -33.00 19.07
N GLY A 165 12.85 -33.74 17.99
CA GLY A 165 13.29 -35.13 18.05
C GLY A 165 12.14 -36.13 18.13
N ALA A 166 10.88 -35.71 17.94
CA ALA A 166 9.74 -36.62 17.93
C ALA A 166 9.72 -37.44 16.64
N LEU A 167 9.63 -38.77 16.79
CA LEU A 167 9.58 -39.71 15.68
C LEU A 167 8.16 -39.84 15.13
N PHE A 168 8.01 -39.65 13.83
CA PHE A 168 6.79 -39.93 13.08
C PHE A 168 6.94 -41.25 12.35
N GLY A 169 5.90 -42.08 12.39
CA GLY A 169 5.92 -43.36 11.74
C GLY A 169 4.54 -43.93 11.46
N SER A 170 4.55 -44.95 10.61
CA SER A 170 3.38 -45.69 10.16
C SER A 170 3.39 -47.09 10.74
N VAL A 171 2.26 -47.52 11.28
CA VAL A 171 2.07 -48.89 11.76
C VAL A 171 1.27 -49.67 10.73
N LEU A 172 1.94 -50.66 10.13
CA LEU A 172 1.40 -51.56 9.13
C LEU A 172 0.89 -52.82 9.85
N HIS A 173 -0.43 -52.96 9.89
CA HIS A 173 -1.14 -54.11 10.43
C HIS A 173 -1.80 -54.90 9.28
N PRO A 174 -2.06 -56.22 9.41
CA PRO A 174 -2.74 -56.99 8.36
C PRO A 174 -4.10 -56.41 7.92
N MET A 175 -4.77 -55.68 8.80
CA MET A 175 -6.04 -54.98 8.50
C MET A 175 -5.87 -53.62 7.83
N GLY A 176 -4.64 -53.12 7.65
CA GLY A 176 -4.36 -51.83 7.03
C GLY A 176 -3.38 -50.96 7.83
N ASN A 177 -3.09 -49.77 7.29
CA ASN A 177 -2.29 -48.75 7.97
C ASN A 177 -3.13 -48.10 9.08
N MET A 178 -2.63 -48.14 10.32
CA MET A 178 -3.36 -47.65 11.49
C MET A 178 -3.79 -46.18 11.38
N SER A 179 -2.97 -45.33 10.75
CA SER A 179 -3.32 -43.91 10.54
C SER A 179 -4.57 -43.76 9.67
N ILE A 180 -4.66 -44.53 8.59
CA ILE A 180 -5.79 -44.52 7.66
C ILE A 180 -7.03 -45.08 8.36
N GLU A 181 -6.89 -46.19 9.08
CA GLU A 181 -8.03 -46.83 9.75
C GLU A 181 -8.66 -45.94 10.84
N LEU A 182 -7.83 -45.21 11.62
CA LEU A 182 -8.32 -44.23 12.59
C LEU A 182 -9.10 -43.08 11.95
N VAL A 183 -8.64 -42.60 10.78
CA VAL A 183 -9.31 -41.53 10.04
C VAL A 183 -10.61 -42.02 9.39
N LYS A 184 -10.62 -43.21 8.78
CA LYS A 184 -11.82 -43.82 8.16
C LYS A 184 -12.97 -43.92 9.14
N VAL A 185 -12.68 -44.26 10.40
CA VAL A 185 -13.70 -44.34 11.44
C VAL A 185 -13.99 -42.97 12.06
N GLY A 186 -13.25 -41.90 11.76
CA GLY A 186 -13.47 -40.57 12.33
C GLY A 186 -12.97 -40.43 13.78
N LEU A 187 -11.99 -41.23 14.20
CA LEU A 187 -11.33 -41.10 15.52
C LEU A 187 -10.06 -40.25 15.46
N ALA A 188 -9.60 -39.89 14.26
CA ALA A 188 -8.49 -38.99 14.04
C ALA A 188 -8.81 -37.99 12.91
N ARG A 189 -8.15 -36.84 12.97
CA ARG A 189 -8.14 -35.83 11.89
C ARG A 189 -6.78 -35.82 11.21
N VAL A 190 -6.75 -35.44 9.93
CA VAL A 190 -5.52 -35.26 9.18
C VAL A 190 -4.88 -33.93 9.56
N VAL A 191 -3.56 -33.92 9.77
CA VAL A 191 -2.83 -32.70 10.13
C VAL A 191 -1.68 -32.43 9.15
N ASP A 192 -1.70 -31.25 8.55
CA ASP A 192 -0.85 -30.90 7.41
C ASP A 192 0.65 -30.89 7.76
N TRP A 193 0.99 -30.59 9.01
CA TRP A 193 2.38 -30.49 9.44
C TRP A 193 3.07 -31.86 9.59
N SER A 194 2.32 -32.96 9.78
CA SER A 194 2.88 -34.33 9.79
C SER A 194 2.55 -35.14 8.55
N VAL A 195 1.56 -34.73 7.74
CA VAL A 195 1.20 -35.44 6.50
C VAL A 195 2.34 -35.42 5.48
N GLY A 196 3.21 -34.42 5.53
CA GLY A 196 4.40 -34.33 4.67
C GLY A 196 5.44 -35.43 4.92
N TYR A 197 5.39 -36.14 6.04
CA TYR A 197 6.29 -37.27 6.31
C TYR A 197 5.83 -38.57 5.64
N CYS A 198 4.53 -38.71 5.33
CA CYS A 198 3.98 -39.96 4.82
C CYS A 198 3.75 -39.96 3.30
N ASP A 199 3.89 -41.14 2.68
CA ASP A 199 3.63 -41.40 1.25
C ASP A 199 2.16 -41.71 0.93
N PHE A 200 1.29 -41.78 1.96
CA PHE A 200 -0.14 -42.10 1.85
C PHE A 200 -1.06 -40.92 2.21
N ALA A 201 -0.59 -39.70 1.96
CA ALA A 201 -1.36 -38.47 2.22
C ALA A 201 -2.72 -38.47 1.51
N LYS A 202 -2.76 -38.99 0.27
CA LYS A 202 -3.97 -39.05 -0.55
C LYS A 202 -5.03 -39.99 0.05
N GLU A 203 -4.63 -41.15 0.56
CA GLU A 203 -5.55 -42.05 1.25
C GLU A 203 -6.09 -41.42 2.55
N LEU A 204 -5.25 -40.72 3.32
CA LEU A 204 -5.69 -40.02 4.52
C LEU A 204 -6.75 -38.96 4.22
N ARG A 205 -6.51 -38.10 3.22
CA ARG A 205 -7.49 -37.08 2.82
C ARG A 205 -8.79 -37.69 2.32
N THR A 206 -8.69 -38.77 1.55
CA THR A 206 -9.87 -39.49 1.04
C THR A 206 -10.68 -40.07 2.21
N ALA A 207 -10.02 -40.74 3.16
CA ALA A 207 -10.67 -41.29 4.35
C ALA A 207 -11.31 -40.19 5.22
N GLU A 208 -10.65 -39.04 5.38
CA GLU A 208 -11.18 -37.93 6.18
C GLU A 208 -12.42 -37.33 5.55
N ARG A 209 -12.42 -37.17 4.21
CA ARG A 209 -13.58 -36.69 3.46
C ARG A 209 -14.78 -37.64 3.66
N GLU A 210 -14.58 -38.95 3.52
CA GLU A 210 -15.65 -39.93 3.75
C GLU A 210 -16.17 -39.90 5.20
N ALA A 211 -15.27 -39.74 6.19
CA ALA A 211 -15.65 -39.65 7.59
C ALA A 211 -16.46 -38.38 7.88
N LYS A 212 -16.12 -37.25 7.23
CA LYS A 212 -16.87 -35.99 7.29
C LYS A 212 -18.24 -36.09 6.63
N GLU A 213 -18.32 -36.65 5.42
CA GLU A 213 -19.58 -36.86 4.70
C GLU A 213 -20.55 -37.72 5.53
N LYS A 214 -20.04 -38.76 6.19
CA LYS A 214 -20.81 -39.65 7.07
C LYS A 214 -20.98 -39.10 8.50
N ARG A 215 -20.38 -37.95 8.83
CA ARG A 215 -20.39 -37.32 10.16
C ARG A 215 -20.01 -38.28 11.30
N LEU A 216 -18.92 -39.02 11.13
CA LEU A 216 -18.48 -40.04 12.09
C LEU A 216 -17.71 -39.44 13.28
N ARG A 217 -18.08 -39.84 14.51
CA ARG A 217 -17.43 -39.49 15.81
C ARG A 217 -16.99 -38.03 15.92
N ILE A 218 -15.69 -37.71 15.75
CA ILE A 218 -15.19 -36.33 15.90
C ILE A 218 -15.82 -35.38 14.86
N TRP A 219 -16.41 -35.93 13.79
CA TRP A 219 -17.11 -35.20 12.74
C TRP A 219 -18.64 -35.17 12.91
N ARG A 220 -19.18 -35.64 14.05
CA ARG A 220 -20.64 -35.65 14.31
C ARG A 220 -21.27 -34.29 14.08
N ASP A 221 -20.60 -33.23 14.54
CA ASP A 221 -21.05 -31.85 14.44
C ASP A 221 -20.32 -31.08 13.32
N TYR A 222 -19.75 -31.79 12.34
CA TYR A 222 -19.05 -31.19 11.22
C TYR A 222 -20.02 -30.39 10.35
N VAL A 223 -19.71 -29.10 10.20
CA VAL A 223 -20.34 -28.22 9.23
C VAL A 223 -19.34 -28.01 8.09
N PRO A 224 -19.69 -28.36 6.84
CA PRO A 224 -18.82 -28.08 5.71
C PRO A 224 -18.57 -26.57 5.61
N PRO A 225 -17.35 -26.14 5.22
CA PRO A 225 -17.04 -24.73 5.01
C PRO A 225 -18.08 -24.09 4.10
N ASN A 226 -18.54 -22.89 4.49
CA ASN A 226 -19.43 -22.12 3.63
C ASN A 226 -18.63 -21.63 2.42
N HIS A 227 -19.03 -22.06 1.22
CA HIS A 227 -18.46 -21.60 -0.05
C HIS A 227 -19.31 -20.50 -0.69
N GLY A 228 -20.12 -19.79 0.12
CA GLY A 228 -20.83 -18.61 -0.33
C GLY A 228 -21.77 -18.95 -1.48
N ASN A 229 -22.65 -19.95 -1.26
CA ASN A 229 -23.55 -20.53 -2.27
C ASN A 229 -24.41 -19.50 -3.02
N ASP A 230 -24.52 -18.27 -2.53
CA ASP A 230 -25.25 -17.16 -3.15
C ASP A 230 -24.39 -16.30 -4.10
N MET A 231 -23.10 -16.62 -4.29
CA MET A 231 -22.20 -15.82 -5.12
C MET A 231 -21.99 -16.44 -6.51
N THR A 232 -22.37 -15.70 -7.54
CA THR A 232 -22.24 -16.15 -8.94
C THR A 232 -20.85 -15.87 -9.48
N ALA A 233 -20.28 -16.84 -10.21
CA ALA A 233 -19.06 -16.62 -10.97
C ALA A 233 -19.26 -15.60 -12.10
N PHE A 234 -18.25 -14.79 -12.39
CA PHE A 234 -18.30 -13.77 -13.43
C PHE A 234 -16.95 -13.63 -14.14
N THR A 235 -16.97 -13.04 -15.34
CA THR A 235 -15.76 -12.75 -16.11
C THR A 235 -15.45 -11.26 -16.03
N ALA A 236 -14.20 -10.90 -15.74
CA ALA A 236 -13.77 -9.52 -15.61
C ALA A 236 -12.34 -9.33 -16.15
N ARG A 237 -11.96 -8.10 -16.48
CA ARG A 237 -10.59 -7.74 -16.88
C ARG A 237 -9.79 -7.37 -15.66
N VAL A 238 -8.56 -7.85 -15.52
CA VAL A 238 -7.69 -7.41 -14.41
C VAL A 238 -7.21 -5.98 -14.66
N ALA A 239 -7.60 -5.07 -13.76
CA ALA A 239 -7.28 -3.65 -13.80
C ALA A 239 -6.04 -3.31 -12.98
N GLU A 240 -5.82 -3.99 -11.85
CA GLU A 240 -4.66 -3.78 -10.98
C GLU A 240 -4.24 -5.08 -10.28
N ILE A 241 -2.93 -5.27 -10.12
CA ILE A 241 -2.34 -6.19 -9.15
C ILE A 241 -1.96 -5.40 -7.90
N VAL A 242 -2.70 -5.60 -6.81
CA VAL A 242 -2.46 -4.89 -5.54
C VAL A 242 -1.26 -5.52 -4.83
N SER A 243 -1.32 -6.84 -4.63
CA SER A 243 -0.29 -7.69 -4.01
C SER A 243 -0.28 -9.07 -4.66
N GLY A 244 0.65 -9.94 -4.26
CA GLY A 244 0.76 -11.32 -4.78
C GLY A 244 -0.50 -12.18 -4.59
N ASP A 245 -1.44 -11.77 -3.75
CA ASP A 245 -2.67 -12.51 -3.43
C ASP A 245 -3.94 -11.67 -3.66
N THR A 246 -3.83 -10.44 -4.19
CA THR A 246 -4.96 -9.50 -4.30
C THR A 246 -4.91 -8.74 -5.61
N VAL A 247 -6.02 -8.77 -6.34
CA VAL A 247 -6.19 -8.10 -7.63
C VAL A 247 -7.44 -7.23 -7.62
N VAL A 248 -7.47 -6.20 -8.46
CA VAL A 248 -8.69 -5.46 -8.80
C VAL A 248 -9.11 -5.90 -10.20
N VAL A 249 -10.37 -6.30 -10.32
CA VAL A 249 -10.98 -6.68 -11.58
C VAL A 249 -12.06 -5.66 -11.96
N ALA A 250 -12.12 -5.31 -13.24
CA ALA A 250 -13.12 -4.43 -13.81
C ALA A 250 -14.08 -5.25 -14.67
N GLU A 251 -15.38 -5.13 -14.40
CA GLU A 251 -16.45 -5.72 -15.21
C GLU A 251 -16.69 -4.93 -16.50
N GLN A 252 -17.61 -5.42 -17.34
CA GLN A 252 -17.92 -4.79 -18.63
C GLN A 252 -18.54 -3.39 -18.50
N ASP A 253 -19.22 -3.13 -17.39
CA ASP A 253 -19.83 -1.85 -17.02
C ASP A 253 -18.80 -0.85 -16.44
N GLY A 254 -17.56 -1.27 -16.23
CA GLY A 254 -16.50 -0.47 -15.62
C GLY A 254 -16.42 -0.57 -14.09
N THR A 255 -17.33 -1.31 -13.44
CA THR A 255 -17.32 -1.52 -11.98
C THR A 255 -16.05 -2.26 -11.57
N GLU A 256 -15.25 -1.64 -10.69
CA GLU A 256 -14.04 -2.24 -10.14
C GLU A 256 -14.32 -2.95 -8.81
N ARG A 257 -13.88 -4.21 -8.69
CA ARG A 257 -13.97 -5.01 -7.46
C ARG A 257 -12.60 -5.50 -7.03
N ARG A 258 -12.27 -5.34 -5.75
CA ARG A 258 -11.06 -5.91 -5.14
C ARG A 258 -11.32 -7.35 -4.71
N VAL A 259 -10.52 -8.27 -5.23
CA VAL A 259 -10.64 -9.72 -5.04
C VAL A 259 -9.33 -10.26 -4.49
N SER A 260 -9.41 -11.03 -3.41
CA SER A 260 -8.27 -11.78 -2.87
C SER A 260 -8.37 -13.25 -3.23
N LEU A 261 -7.23 -13.91 -3.41
CA LEU A 261 -7.17 -15.33 -3.71
C LEU A 261 -7.58 -16.15 -2.48
N SER A 262 -8.54 -17.08 -2.65
CA SER A 262 -9.03 -17.94 -1.57
C SER A 262 -7.92 -18.85 -1.03
N SER A 263 -7.81 -18.96 0.30
CA SER A 263 -6.80 -19.78 0.99
C SER A 263 -5.34 -19.56 0.57
N VAL A 264 -4.97 -18.38 0.08
CA VAL A 264 -3.57 -18.03 -0.23
C VAL A 264 -3.02 -17.05 0.82
N ARG A 265 -1.74 -17.20 1.13
CA ARG A 265 -0.95 -16.24 1.91
C ARG A 265 0.30 -15.87 1.13
N CYS A 266 0.36 -14.61 0.69
CA CYS A 266 1.59 -14.06 0.12
C CYS A 266 2.42 -13.33 1.18
N PRO A 267 3.76 -13.34 1.05
CA PRO A 267 4.63 -12.52 1.87
C PRO A 267 4.28 -11.04 1.66
N ARG A 268 4.38 -10.26 2.74
CA ARG A 268 4.13 -8.82 2.72
C ARG A 268 5.43 -8.06 3.00
N PRO A 269 5.70 -6.94 2.33
CA PRO A 269 6.76 -6.05 2.75
C PRO A 269 6.42 -5.49 4.15
N PRO A 270 7.42 -5.23 5.01
CA PRO A 270 7.19 -4.66 6.33
C PRO A 270 6.54 -3.26 6.23
N GLY A 271 5.66 -2.95 7.18
CA GLY A 271 5.17 -1.58 7.37
C GLY A 271 6.31 -0.63 7.77
N ARG A 272 6.11 0.68 7.57
CA ARG A 272 7.15 1.71 7.79
C ARG A 272 7.70 1.69 9.23
N ASP A 273 6.83 1.49 10.22
CA ASP A 273 7.18 1.47 11.64
C ASP A 273 7.70 0.10 12.12
N ALA A 274 7.29 -0.98 11.45
CA ALA A 274 7.77 -2.33 11.72
C ALA A 274 9.22 -2.55 11.26
N ALA A 275 9.69 -1.77 10.27
CA ALA A 275 11.05 -1.85 9.77
C ALA A 275 12.09 -1.21 10.70
N SER A 276 11.72 -0.18 11.47
CA SER A 276 12.65 0.55 12.35
C SER A 276 12.92 -0.13 13.69
N ASN A 277 12.03 -1.02 14.13
CA ASN A 277 12.09 -1.69 15.44
C ASN A 277 12.42 -3.19 15.35
N ALA A 278 12.76 -3.71 14.17
CA ALA A 278 13.01 -5.14 13.97
C ALA A 278 14.39 -5.56 14.48
N ASP A 279 14.46 -6.71 15.16
CA ASP A 279 15.74 -7.34 15.49
C ASP A 279 16.48 -7.81 14.22
N PRO A 280 17.77 -8.19 14.29
CA PRO A 280 18.54 -8.62 13.12
C PRO A 280 17.95 -9.84 12.38
N THR A 281 17.32 -10.76 13.09
CA THR A 281 16.70 -11.98 12.53
C THR A 281 15.43 -11.61 11.77
N GLN A 282 14.58 -10.79 12.38
CA GLN A 282 13.33 -10.30 11.83
C GLN A 282 13.58 -9.35 10.65
N ALA A 283 14.64 -8.53 10.71
CA ALA A 283 15.07 -7.70 9.59
C ALA A 283 15.46 -8.54 8.36
N ARG A 284 16.19 -9.65 8.57
CA ARG A 284 16.55 -10.58 7.49
C ARG A 284 15.33 -11.28 6.91
N GLU A 285 14.39 -11.71 7.74
CA GLU A 285 13.13 -12.30 7.28
C GLU A 285 12.27 -11.29 6.52
N ASN A 286 12.17 -10.06 7.01
CA ASN A 286 11.45 -8.97 6.34
C ASN A 286 12.05 -8.65 4.97
N ALA A 287 13.39 -8.61 4.86
CA ALA A 287 14.07 -8.43 3.59
C ALA A 287 13.78 -9.57 2.61
N ARG A 288 13.79 -10.82 3.11
CA ARG A 288 13.41 -12.00 2.33
C ARG A 288 11.96 -11.91 1.83
N ASN A 289 11.03 -11.56 2.71
CA ASN A 289 9.61 -11.43 2.38
C ASN A 289 9.36 -10.31 1.37
N ALA A 290 10.07 -9.18 1.47
CA ALA A 290 9.96 -8.09 0.50
C ALA A 290 10.36 -8.51 -0.92
N VAL A 291 11.42 -9.32 -1.07
CA VAL A 291 11.85 -9.84 -2.38
C VAL A 291 10.77 -10.73 -2.99
N TYR A 292 10.30 -11.73 -2.24
CA TYR A 292 9.28 -12.65 -2.75
C TYR A 292 7.91 -11.98 -2.96
N ALA A 293 7.57 -10.95 -2.16
CA ALA A 293 6.37 -10.16 -2.40
C ALA A 293 6.42 -9.42 -3.74
N ALA A 294 7.59 -8.87 -4.09
CA ALA A 294 7.80 -8.22 -5.38
C ALA A 294 7.76 -9.24 -6.54
N GLU A 295 8.32 -10.43 -6.35
CA GLU A 295 8.29 -11.50 -7.37
C GLU A 295 6.89 -12.06 -7.59
N ALA A 296 6.13 -12.31 -6.53
CA ALA A 296 4.73 -12.71 -6.61
C ALA A 296 3.90 -11.67 -7.38
N LYS A 297 4.07 -10.38 -7.03
CA LYS A 297 3.37 -9.28 -7.71
C LYS A 297 3.76 -9.18 -9.19
N GLU A 298 5.04 -9.34 -9.52
CA GLU A 298 5.52 -9.27 -10.90
C GLU A 298 5.08 -10.47 -11.75
N LEU A 299 5.04 -11.68 -11.17
CA LEU A 299 4.49 -12.87 -11.84
C LEU A 299 3.02 -12.65 -12.19
N LEU A 300 2.22 -12.18 -11.24
CA LEU A 300 0.82 -11.85 -11.48
C LEU A 300 0.66 -10.73 -12.51
N ARG A 301 1.48 -9.68 -12.45
CA ARG A 301 1.46 -8.58 -13.43
C ARG A 301 1.67 -9.11 -14.84
N LYS A 302 2.77 -9.83 -15.10
CA LYS A 302 3.06 -10.41 -16.43
C LYS A 302 1.98 -11.37 -16.90
N THR A 303 1.37 -12.10 -15.98
CA THR A 303 0.42 -13.16 -16.30
C THR A 303 -0.99 -12.61 -16.54
N LEU A 304 -1.44 -11.63 -15.76
CA LEU A 304 -2.85 -11.28 -15.64
C LEU A 304 -3.21 -9.85 -16.07
N ILE A 305 -2.30 -8.87 -15.97
CA ILE A 305 -2.68 -7.45 -16.15
C ILE A 305 -3.32 -7.22 -17.53
N GLY A 306 -4.50 -6.58 -17.55
CA GLY A 306 -5.26 -6.33 -18.78
C GLY A 306 -5.92 -7.54 -19.42
N LYS A 307 -5.72 -8.77 -18.91
CA LYS A 307 -6.36 -9.99 -19.43
C LYS A 307 -7.72 -10.24 -18.79
N LYS A 308 -8.57 -10.97 -19.51
CA LYS A 308 -9.84 -11.48 -18.98
C LYS A 308 -9.57 -12.69 -18.07
N VAL A 309 -10.21 -12.70 -16.91
CA VAL A 309 -10.15 -13.78 -15.93
C VAL A 309 -11.57 -14.18 -15.52
N LYS A 310 -11.74 -15.45 -15.16
CA LYS A 310 -12.97 -15.96 -14.56
C LYS A 310 -12.80 -15.94 -13.04
N VAL A 311 -13.64 -15.17 -12.37
CA VAL A 311 -13.65 -15.03 -10.91
C VAL A 311 -14.77 -15.91 -10.36
N MET A 312 -14.44 -16.80 -9.45
CA MET A 312 -15.36 -17.68 -8.73
C MET A 312 -15.33 -17.29 -7.25
N PRO A 313 -16.19 -16.37 -6.80
CA PRO A 313 -16.24 -15.96 -5.40
C PRO A 313 -16.61 -17.14 -4.50
N GLU A 314 -16.05 -17.18 -3.29
CA GLU A 314 -16.25 -18.29 -2.36
C GLU A 314 -16.64 -17.84 -0.96
N TYR A 315 -15.99 -16.81 -0.42
CA TYR A 315 -16.40 -16.27 0.87
C TYR A 315 -16.01 -14.80 0.99
N LYS A 316 -16.53 -14.13 2.01
CA LYS A 316 -16.22 -12.74 2.30
C LYS A 316 -15.79 -12.60 3.74
N ARG A 317 -14.76 -11.79 4.00
CA ARG A 317 -14.34 -11.48 5.37
C ARG A 317 -14.36 -9.99 5.61
N ASN A 318 -14.81 -9.62 6.81
CA ASN A 318 -14.76 -8.25 7.27
C ASN A 318 -13.38 -7.97 7.86
N PHE A 319 -12.74 -6.91 7.38
CA PHE A 319 -11.49 -6.39 7.90
C PHE A 319 -11.76 -5.02 8.49
N ALA A 320 -11.43 -4.81 9.75
CA ALA A 320 -11.43 -3.48 10.36
C ALA A 320 -9.97 -3.07 10.59
N PRO A 321 -9.34 -2.32 9.66
CA PRO A 321 -8.06 -1.69 9.95
C PRO A 321 -8.22 -0.75 11.15
N GLU A 322 -7.20 -0.66 12.00
CA GLU A 322 -7.22 0.22 13.17
C GLU A 322 -7.50 1.68 12.73
N GLY A 323 -8.60 2.26 13.23
CA GLY A 323 -9.04 3.61 12.87
C GLY A 323 -9.81 3.76 11.55
N ALA A 324 -10.17 2.67 10.86
CA ALA A 324 -10.96 2.70 9.62
C ALA A 324 -12.26 1.88 9.74
N PRO A 325 -13.32 2.22 8.99
CA PRO A 325 -14.57 1.45 8.99
C PRO A 325 -14.32 0.00 8.53
N PRO A 326 -15.10 -0.97 9.04
CA PRO A 326 -15.00 -2.35 8.59
C PRO A 326 -15.27 -2.43 7.09
N MET A 327 -14.31 -3.00 6.37
CA MET A 327 -14.36 -3.20 4.93
C MET A 327 -14.51 -4.68 4.64
N GLU A 328 -15.55 -5.03 3.89
CA GLU A 328 -15.76 -6.38 3.39
C GLU A 328 -14.78 -6.68 2.25
N ARG A 329 -14.16 -7.86 2.26
CA ARG A 329 -13.24 -8.31 1.22
C ARG A 329 -13.66 -9.68 0.70
N MET A 330 -13.84 -9.77 -0.61
CA MET A 330 -14.17 -11.00 -1.32
C MET A 330 -12.93 -11.88 -1.52
N PHE A 331 -13.07 -13.16 -1.21
CA PHE A 331 -12.12 -14.21 -1.53
C PHE A 331 -12.68 -15.10 -2.63
N ALA A 332 -11.87 -15.39 -3.63
CA ALA A 332 -12.29 -16.10 -4.82
C ALA A 332 -11.18 -17.00 -5.37
N THR A 333 -11.58 -18.06 -6.07
CA THR A 333 -10.73 -18.71 -7.05
C THR A 333 -10.70 -17.83 -8.31
N VAL A 334 -9.51 -17.48 -8.78
CA VAL A 334 -9.30 -16.71 -10.02
C VAL A 334 -8.67 -17.62 -11.06
N LEU A 335 -9.35 -17.80 -12.18
CA LEU A 335 -8.90 -18.63 -13.29
C LEU A 335 -8.54 -17.76 -14.50
N PHE A 336 -7.49 -18.13 -15.23
CA PHE A 336 -7.02 -17.41 -16.40
C PHE A 336 -6.61 -18.36 -17.53
N GLY A 337 -6.68 -17.89 -18.78
CA GLY A 337 -6.39 -18.70 -19.96
C GLY A 337 -7.29 -19.93 -20.02
N ASN A 338 -6.69 -21.12 -20.23
CA ASN A 338 -7.38 -22.41 -20.25
C ASN A 338 -7.68 -22.90 -18.82
N ASP A 339 -8.46 -22.14 -18.05
CA ASP A 339 -8.89 -22.45 -16.67
C ASP A 339 -7.75 -22.75 -15.68
N LYS A 340 -6.58 -22.12 -15.87
CA LYS A 340 -5.46 -22.26 -14.92
C LYS A 340 -5.73 -21.47 -13.64
N ASN A 341 -5.48 -22.07 -12.49
CA ASN A 341 -5.69 -21.43 -11.18
C ASN A 341 -4.51 -20.53 -10.80
N VAL A 342 -4.78 -19.24 -10.54
CA VAL A 342 -3.76 -18.26 -10.13
C VAL A 342 -3.14 -18.61 -8.77
N ALA A 343 -3.94 -19.11 -7.82
CA ALA A 343 -3.45 -19.49 -6.50
C ALA A 343 -2.45 -20.65 -6.59
N GLU A 344 -2.80 -21.67 -7.37
CA GLU A 344 -1.93 -22.83 -7.63
C GLU A 344 -0.62 -22.41 -8.31
N LEU A 345 -0.69 -21.52 -9.31
CA LEU A 345 0.49 -20.98 -9.99
C LEU A 345 1.49 -20.37 -8.98
N LEU A 346 1.02 -19.47 -8.11
CA LEU A 346 1.87 -18.82 -7.12
C LEU A 346 2.50 -19.80 -6.13
N ILE A 347 1.70 -20.76 -5.65
CA ILE A 347 2.13 -21.73 -4.66
C ILE A 347 3.12 -22.72 -5.27
N SER A 348 2.88 -23.20 -6.50
CA SER A 348 3.76 -24.13 -7.20
C SER A 348 5.15 -23.56 -7.54
N ASP A 349 5.25 -22.23 -7.64
CA ASP A 349 6.52 -21.48 -7.80
C ASP A 349 7.14 -21.08 -6.45
N GLY A 350 6.49 -21.41 -5.33
CA GLY A 350 6.94 -21.08 -3.97
C GLY A 350 6.86 -19.59 -3.64
N LEU A 351 6.02 -18.81 -4.33
CA LEU A 351 5.84 -17.37 -4.12
C LEU A 351 4.70 -17.04 -3.15
N ALA A 352 3.93 -18.05 -2.75
CA ALA A 352 2.88 -17.98 -1.75
C ALA A 352 2.79 -19.31 -0.99
N THR A 353 2.16 -19.27 0.17
CA THR A 353 1.83 -20.46 0.98
C THR A 353 0.33 -20.65 1.09
N VAL A 354 -0.09 -21.86 1.46
CA VAL A 354 -1.50 -22.14 1.72
C VAL A 354 -1.89 -21.49 3.04
N GLY A 355 -2.95 -20.68 3.02
CA GLY A 355 -3.56 -20.13 4.21
C GLY A 355 -4.18 -21.24 5.05
N ARG A 356 -3.50 -21.62 6.14
CA ARG A 356 -4.00 -22.61 7.10
C ARG A 356 -4.97 -21.91 8.05
N THR A 357 -6.24 -22.27 7.94
CA THR A 357 -7.34 -21.79 8.79
C THR A 357 -7.95 -22.98 9.54
N GLY A 358 -8.75 -22.70 10.57
CA GLY A 358 -9.46 -23.74 11.31
C GLY A 358 -10.31 -24.62 10.40
N GLN A 359 -10.61 -25.84 10.82
CA GLN A 359 -11.31 -26.82 9.98
C GLN A 359 -12.75 -26.40 9.60
N SER A 360 -13.36 -25.54 10.41
CA SER A 360 -14.66 -24.91 10.20
C SER A 360 -14.59 -23.57 9.45
N ASP A 361 -13.39 -23.06 9.19
CA ASP A 361 -13.21 -21.77 8.56
C ASP A 361 -13.44 -21.88 7.04
N GLU A 362 -13.92 -20.77 6.47
CA GLU A 362 -14.09 -20.62 5.03
C GLU A 362 -12.74 -20.76 4.31
N ARG A 363 -12.70 -21.60 3.27
CA ARG A 363 -11.50 -21.93 2.50
C ARG A 363 -11.81 -22.17 1.03
N SER A 364 -10.75 -22.26 0.22
CA SER A 364 -10.82 -22.53 -1.21
C SER A 364 -11.56 -23.84 -1.52
N LEU A 365 -12.39 -23.85 -2.57
CA LEU A 365 -12.92 -25.06 -3.21
C LEU A 365 -11.81 -25.97 -3.76
N HIS A 366 -10.64 -25.40 -4.05
CA HIS A 366 -9.48 -26.08 -4.61
C HIS A 366 -8.39 -26.34 -3.54
N TYR A 367 -8.75 -26.29 -2.25
CA TYR A 367 -7.80 -26.33 -1.13
C TYR A 367 -6.80 -27.49 -1.20
N GLU A 368 -7.26 -28.70 -1.50
CA GLU A 368 -6.39 -29.89 -1.58
C GLU A 368 -5.34 -29.76 -2.70
N VAL A 369 -5.73 -29.23 -3.87
CA VAL A 369 -4.79 -28.97 -4.97
C VAL A 369 -3.73 -27.95 -4.56
N LEU A 370 -4.11 -26.92 -3.80
CA LEU A 370 -3.16 -25.93 -3.29
C LEU A 370 -2.17 -26.55 -2.29
N VAL A 371 -2.63 -27.46 -1.42
CA VAL A 371 -1.78 -28.19 -0.47
C VAL A 371 -0.81 -29.13 -1.20
N GLU A 372 -1.27 -29.83 -2.23
CA GLU A 372 -0.40 -30.66 -3.08
C GLU A 372 0.67 -29.81 -3.78
N ALA A 373 0.29 -28.65 -4.32
CA ALA A 373 1.21 -27.72 -4.96
C ALA A 373 2.27 -27.17 -3.97
N GLU A 374 1.87 -26.83 -2.74
CA GLU A 374 2.79 -26.35 -1.69
C GLU A 374 3.78 -27.45 -1.29
N THR A 375 3.30 -28.68 -1.15
CA THR A 375 4.13 -29.85 -0.81
C THR A 375 5.19 -30.07 -1.90
N ALA A 376 4.79 -30.02 -3.17
CA ALA A 376 5.71 -30.14 -4.31
C ALA A 376 6.73 -28.99 -4.36
N ALA A 377 6.30 -27.74 -4.13
CA ALA A 377 7.19 -26.58 -4.09
C ALA A 377 8.20 -26.65 -2.94
N SER A 378 7.77 -27.15 -1.77
CA SER A 378 8.63 -27.37 -0.61
C SER A 378 9.66 -28.47 -0.86
N ALA A 379 9.25 -29.61 -1.41
CA ALA A 379 10.16 -30.68 -1.80
C ALA A 379 11.21 -30.21 -2.83
N ALA A 380 10.78 -29.36 -3.78
CA ALA A 380 11.66 -28.74 -4.78
C ALA A 380 12.47 -27.54 -4.25
N LYS A 381 12.31 -27.15 -2.97
CA LYS A 381 12.98 -25.99 -2.34
C LYS A 381 12.83 -24.69 -3.15
N LYS A 382 11.64 -24.45 -3.73
CA LYS A 382 11.35 -23.26 -4.53
C LYS A 382 10.97 -22.05 -3.67
N GLY A 383 11.36 -20.86 -4.11
CA GLY A 383 10.91 -19.58 -3.55
C GLY A 383 11.06 -19.51 -2.02
N LEU A 384 9.95 -19.27 -1.32
CA LEU A 384 9.87 -19.20 0.15
C LEU A 384 10.37 -20.46 0.87
N HIS A 385 10.38 -21.61 0.19
CA HIS A 385 10.88 -22.87 0.73
C HIS A 385 12.39 -23.09 0.45
N ALA A 386 13.03 -22.17 -0.28
CA ALA A 386 14.47 -22.23 -0.52
C ALA A 386 15.24 -21.88 0.77
N PRO A 387 16.38 -22.56 1.05
CA PRO A 387 17.17 -22.31 2.25
C PRO A 387 17.83 -20.92 2.25
N ASN A 388 18.11 -20.37 1.06
CA ASN A 388 18.80 -19.10 0.87
C ASN A 388 17.92 -18.08 0.14
N GLN A 389 18.07 -16.81 0.49
CA GLN A 389 17.41 -15.71 -0.18
C GLN A 389 18.02 -15.49 -1.59
N PRO A 390 17.23 -15.10 -2.60
CA PRO A 390 17.76 -14.76 -3.91
C PRO A 390 18.69 -13.55 -3.79
N ASN A 391 19.89 -13.64 -4.37
CA ASN A 391 20.81 -12.50 -4.42
C ASN A 391 20.35 -11.54 -5.53
N ARG A 392 19.55 -10.53 -5.17
CA ARG A 392 19.03 -9.53 -6.11
C ARG A 392 19.45 -8.13 -5.71
N SER A 393 19.99 -7.40 -6.67
CA SER A 393 20.29 -5.98 -6.54
C SER A 393 18.99 -5.21 -6.33
N GLN A 394 18.91 -4.38 -5.29
CA GLN A 394 17.78 -3.48 -5.13
C GLN A 394 17.78 -2.45 -6.27
N ASN A 395 16.59 -2.10 -6.74
CA ASN A 395 16.43 -1.03 -7.72
C ASN A 395 16.88 0.29 -7.07
N ILE A 396 17.58 1.12 -7.85
CA ILE A 396 17.99 2.46 -7.42
C ILE A 396 16.77 3.38 -7.53
N ASP A 397 16.19 3.79 -6.40
CA ASP A 397 15.03 4.69 -6.41
C ASP A 397 15.48 6.16 -6.54
N LEU A 398 15.39 6.68 -7.77
CA LEU A 398 15.68 8.09 -8.12
C LEU A 398 14.46 9.00 -7.91
N SER A 399 13.30 8.45 -7.52
CA SER A 399 12.10 9.25 -7.23
C SER A 399 12.14 9.96 -5.88
N LEU A 400 13.11 9.64 -5.03
CA LEU A 400 13.24 10.21 -3.69
C LEU A 400 13.76 11.66 -3.75
N PRO A 401 13.28 12.57 -2.89
CA PRO A 401 13.78 13.94 -2.83
C PRO A 401 15.29 14.05 -2.57
N THR A 402 15.89 13.05 -1.90
CA THR A 402 17.32 12.97 -1.62
C THR A 402 18.15 12.50 -2.82
N ALA A 403 17.52 11.97 -3.87
CA ALA A 403 18.19 11.40 -5.05
C ALA A 403 18.24 12.37 -6.24
N ARG A 404 17.86 13.65 -6.08
CA ARG A 404 17.73 14.63 -7.17
C ARG A 404 18.99 14.78 -8.03
N ASP A 405 20.15 14.92 -7.42
CA ASP A 405 21.39 15.09 -8.19
C ASP A 405 21.86 13.78 -8.84
N ARG A 406 21.56 12.65 -8.21
CA ARG A 406 21.75 11.33 -8.81
C ARG A 406 20.80 11.10 -9.99
N ALA A 407 19.58 11.63 -9.96
CA ALA A 407 18.66 11.56 -11.08
C ALA A 407 19.22 12.33 -12.30
N LYS A 408 19.80 13.52 -12.09
CA LYS A 408 20.42 14.30 -13.17
C LYS A 408 21.54 13.55 -13.88
N SER A 409 22.36 12.78 -13.14
CA SER A 409 23.46 12.03 -13.74
C SER A 409 23.00 10.86 -14.63
N TYR A 410 21.74 10.41 -14.49
CA TYR A 410 21.15 9.35 -15.34
C TYR A 410 20.62 9.88 -16.67
N LEU A 411 20.39 11.18 -16.82
CA LEU A 411 19.79 11.77 -18.03
C LEU A 411 20.60 11.42 -19.29
N SER A 412 21.92 11.59 -19.25
CA SER A 412 22.79 11.31 -20.40
C SER A 412 22.84 9.83 -20.77
N SER A 413 22.65 8.92 -19.81
CA SER A 413 22.50 7.48 -20.10
C SER A 413 21.18 7.21 -20.82
N LEU A 414 20.08 7.72 -20.26
CA LEU A 414 18.73 7.48 -20.79
C LEU A 414 18.55 8.09 -22.19
N GLN A 415 19.07 9.29 -22.44
CA GLN A 415 19.04 9.92 -23.76
C GLN A 415 19.82 9.11 -24.81
N ARG A 416 21.02 8.60 -24.46
CA ARG A 416 21.84 7.80 -25.39
C ARG A 416 21.19 6.47 -25.77
N HIS A 417 20.36 5.91 -24.89
CA HIS A 417 19.65 4.67 -25.17
C HIS A 417 18.38 4.86 -26.01
N GLY A 418 17.91 6.09 -26.20
CA GLY A 418 16.68 6.38 -26.94
C GLY A 418 15.45 5.76 -26.26
N ARG A 419 14.73 4.90 -27.00
CA ARG A 419 13.56 4.16 -26.47
C ARG A 419 14.00 3.08 -25.49
N VAL A 420 13.64 3.24 -24.22
CA VAL A 420 13.87 2.24 -23.17
C VAL A 420 12.56 1.65 -22.67
N ARG A 421 12.56 0.33 -22.46
CA ARG A 421 11.42 -0.39 -21.88
C ARG A 421 11.29 -0.04 -20.39
N ALA A 422 10.10 0.36 -19.99
CA ALA A 422 9.75 0.71 -18.62
C ALA A 422 8.43 0.03 -18.19
N ILE A 423 8.19 0.00 -16.87
CA ILE A 423 6.96 -0.51 -16.27
C ILE A 423 6.34 0.62 -15.45
N VAL A 424 5.08 0.96 -15.73
CA VAL A 424 4.36 1.99 -14.97
C VAL A 424 3.95 1.43 -13.61
N GLN A 425 4.64 1.83 -12.55
CA GLN A 425 4.35 1.38 -11.19
C GLN A 425 3.22 2.17 -10.52
N PHE A 426 3.10 3.45 -10.84
CA PHE A 426 2.11 4.36 -10.27
C PHE A 426 1.75 5.48 -11.23
N SER A 427 0.48 5.90 -11.23
CA SER A 427 -0.01 7.09 -11.94
C SER A 427 -0.33 8.16 -10.91
N MET A 428 0.29 9.34 -11.03
CA MET A 428 0.05 10.47 -10.13
C MET A 428 -1.09 11.37 -10.64
N ASN A 429 -1.16 11.55 -11.95
CA ASN A 429 -2.25 12.21 -12.67
C ASN A 429 -2.30 11.64 -14.10
N GLY A 430 -3.01 12.29 -15.04
CA GLY A 430 -3.08 11.85 -16.43
C GLY A 430 -1.75 11.84 -17.20
N ALA A 431 -0.74 12.63 -16.79
CA ALA A 431 0.50 12.80 -17.54
C ALA A 431 1.78 12.56 -16.72
N ARG A 432 1.68 12.09 -15.48
CA ARG A 432 2.82 11.92 -14.55
C ARG A 432 2.80 10.56 -13.89
N PHE A 433 3.92 9.85 -13.97
CA PHE A 433 4.03 8.43 -13.62
C PHE A 433 5.30 8.15 -12.80
N LYS A 434 5.24 7.11 -11.97
CA LYS A 434 6.43 6.46 -11.40
C LYS A 434 6.76 5.24 -12.26
N LEU A 435 7.96 5.21 -12.83
CA LEU A 435 8.39 4.18 -13.78
C LEU A 435 9.55 3.38 -13.23
N LEU A 436 9.52 2.06 -13.37
CA LEU A 436 10.69 1.19 -13.23
C LEU A 436 11.30 0.97 -14.60
N ILE A 437 12.60 1.22 -14.76
CA ILE A 437 13.37 0.91 -15.97
C ILE A 437 14.28 -0.27 -15.64
N PRO A 438 13.88 -1.52 -15.98
CA PRO A 438 14.63 -2.71 -15.55
C PRO A 438 16.06 -2.75 -16.07
N LYS A 439 16.29 -2.28 -17.32
CA LYS A 439 17.62 -2.30 -17.96
C LYS A 439 18.64 -1.42 -17.23
N GLU A 440 18.20 -0.29 -16.69
CA GLU A 440 19.03 0.66 -15.93
C GLU A 440 18.95 0.43 -14.41
N ASN A 441 18.22 -0.60 -13.97
CA ASN A 441 17.99 -0.93 -12.57
C ASN A 441 17.55 0.28 -11.72
N CYS A 442 16.69 1.15 -12.26
CA CYS A 442 16.32 2.40 -11.61
C CYS A 442 14.80 2.67 -11.64
N VAL A 443 14.34 3.45 -10.68
CA VAL A 443 12.96 3.93 -10.59
C VAL A 443 12.96 5.45 -10.69
N ILE A 444 12.15 6.02 -11.57
CA ILE A 444 12.12 7.46 -11.86
C ILE A 444 10.70 8.03 -11.74
N ILE A 445 10.60 9.35 -11.55
CA ILE A 445 9.37 10.09 -11.83
C ILE A 445 9.45 10.62 -13.26
N PHE A 446 8.42 10.36 -14.04
CA PHE A 446 8.36 10.69 -15.46
C PHE A 446 7.09 11.48 -15.76
N SER A 447 7.21 12.59 -16.48
CA SER A 447 6.09 13.41 -16.96
C SER A 447 6.11 13.45 -18.48
N LEU A 448 4.93 13.45 -19.11
CA LEU A 448 4.82 13.60 -20.55
C LEU A 448 5.28 15.00 -20.96
N ALA A 449 6.25 15.09 -21.87
CA ALA A 449 6.77 16.35 -22.37
C ALA A 449 5.74 17.05 -23.26
N GLY A 450 5.72 18.39 -23.21
CA GLY A 450 4.94 19.22 -24.12
C GLY A 450 3.43 19.26 -23.87
N ILE A 451 2.91 18.55 -22.86
CA ILE A 451 1.47 18.54 -22.57
C ILE A 451 1.17 18.77 -21.08
N ARG A 452 -0.03 19.31 -20.81
CA ARG A 452 -0.62 19.51 -19.49
C ARG A 452 -1.94 18.74 -19.42
N CYS A 453 -2.07 17.86 -18.44
CA CYS A 453 -3.38 17.29 -18.07
C CYS A 453 -4.03 18.13 -16.96
N PRO A 454 -5.37 18.17 -16.92
CA PRO A 454 -6.09 18.78 -15.82
C PRO A 454 -5.67 18.17 -14.47
N GLN A 455 -5.57 19.02 -13.44
CA GLN A 455 -5.09 18.60 -12.12
C GLN A 455 -6.19 17.94 -11.29
N THR A 456 -5.92 16.74 -10.77
CA THR A 456 -6.79 16.08 -9.79
C THR A 456 -6.72 16.81 -8.44
N SER A 457 -7.76 16.69 -7.62
CA SER A 457 -7.80 17.28 -6.27
C SER A 457 -6.52 16.96 -5.47
N ARG A 458 -5.91 17.98 -4.87
CA ARG A 458 -4.72 17.82 -4.03
C ARG A 458 -4.77 18.76 -2.82
N ASN A 459 -4.55 18.22 -1.63
CA ASN A 459 -4.49 19.00 -0.38
C ASN A 459 -5.70 19.93 -0.15
N GLY A 460 -6.91 19.50 -0.54
CA GLY A 460 -8.14 20.27 -0.36
C GLY A 460 -8.50 21.24 -1.49
N SER A 461 -7.72 21.30 -2.58
CA SER A 461 -8.15 21.97 -3.82
C SER A 461 -9.19 21.13 -4.55
N GLU A 462 -10.17 21.76 -5.20
CA GLU A 462 -11.05 21.03 -6.13
C GLU A 462 -10.28 20.52 -7.36
N ALA A 463 -10.78 19.45 -7.97
CA ALA A 463 -10.22 18.91 -9.20
C ALA A 463 -10.59 19.81 -10.39
N GLU A 464 -9.66 20.01 -11.31
CA GLU A 464 -9.97 20.68 -12.58
C GLU A 464 -10.95 19.82 -13.41
N PRO A 465 -11.80 20.43 -14.24
CA PRO A 465 -12.68 19.68 -15.13
C PRO A 465 -11.92 18.63 -15.95
N PHE A 466 -12.50 17.43 -16.05
CA PHE A 466 -11.93 16.28 -16.77
C PHE A 466 -10.63 15.70 -16.18
N ALA A 467 -10.21 16.10 -14.97
CA ALA A 467 -8.99 15.58 -14.34
C ALA A 467 -9.09 14.10 -13.98
N ASP A 468 -10.23 13.67 -13.43
CA ASP A 468 -10.45 12.27 -13.06
C ASP A 468 -10.58 11.39 -14.30
N GLU A 469 -11.19 11.90 -15.37
CA GLU A 469 -11.26 11.24 -16.67
C GLU A 469 -9.87 11.12 -17.32
N ALA A 470 -9.04 12.16 -17.25
CA ALA A 470 -7.67 12.13 -17.74
C ALA A 470 -6.83 11.11 -16.98
N TYR A 471 -6.98 11.08 -15.64
CA TYR A 471 -6.35 10.09 -14.78
C TYR A 471 -6.80 8.66 -15.12
N ALA A 472 -8.12 8.43 -15.19
CA ALA A 472 -8.71 7.14 -15.51
C ALA A 472 -8.31 6.65 -16.90
N PHE A 473 -8.26 7.55 -17.89
CA PHE A 473 -7.80 7.24 -19.24
C PHE A 473 -6.37 6.71 -19.22
N SER A 474 -5.41 7.48 -18.71
CA SER A 474 -4.01 7.06 -18.67
C SER A 474 -3.80 5.78 -17.85
N ARG A 475 -4.46 5.69 -16.69
CA ARG A 475 -4.45 4.48 -15.87
C ARG A 475 -4.94 3.26 -16.65
N SER A 476 -6.04 3.38 -17.38
CA SER A 476 -6.61 2.30 -18.18
C SER A 476 -5.71 1.87 -19.34
N GLN A 477 -4.80 2.73 -19.82
CA GLN A 477 -3.91 2.51 -20.97
C GLN A 477 -2.54 1.96 -20.56
N CYS A 478 -1.93 2.44 -19.47
CA CYS A 478 -0.53 2.12 -19.16
C CYS A 478 -0.26 1.60 -17.75
N PHE A 479 -1.18 1.71 -16.78
CA PHE A 479 -0.89 1.32 -15.39
C PHE A 479 -0.53 -0.17 -15.27
N GLN A 480 0.60 -0.45 -14.60
CA GLN A 480 1.20 -1.78 -14.45
C GLN A 480 1.51 -2.51 -15.76
N ARG A 481 1.54 -1.79 -16.88
CA ARG A 481 1.92 -2.33 -18.18
C ARG A 481 3.34 -1.95 -18.52
N GLU A 482 3.89 -2.74 -19.43
CA GLU A 482 5.14 -2.43 -20.10
C GLU A 482 4.90 -1.38 -21.17
N VAL A 483 5.73 -0.35 -21.14
CA VAL A 483 5.70 0.81 -22.04
C VAL A 483 7.12 1.08 -22.52
N ASP A 484 7.27 1.76 -23.64
CA ASP A 484 8.56 2.30 -24.05
C ASP A 484 8.59 3.80 -23.71
N VAL A 485 9.70 4.32 -23.20
CA VAL A 485 9.85 5.75 -22.91
C VAL A 485 11.10 6.31 -23.57
N GLU A 486 11.00 7.55 -24.02
CA GLU A 486 12.11 8.37 -24.51
C GLU A 486 12.24 9.56 -23.57
N THR A 487 13.44 9.76 -23.03
CA THR A 487 13.70 10.82 -22.07
C THR A 487 14.35 12.02 -22.76
N GLU A 488 13.74 13.19 -22.64
CA GLU A 488 14.21 14.45 -23.24
C GLU A 488 14.98 15.31 -22.24
N ALA A 489 14.46 15.47 -21.01
CA ALA A 489 15.03 16.37 -20.01
C ALA A 489 14.79 15.89 -18.57
N VAL A 490 15.42 16.54 -17.60
CA VAL A 490 15.17 16.36 -16.17
C VAL A 490 15.12 17.72 -15.48
N ASP A 491 14.15 17.95 -14.59
CA ASP A 491 14.07 19.20 -13.83
C ASP A 491 14.96 19.18 -12.56
N LYS A 492 15.00 20.33 -11.88
CA LYS A 492 15.69 20.49 -10.59
C LYS A 492 15.17 19.56 -9.48
N ASN A 493 13.95 19.03 -9.63
CA ASN A 493 13.31 18.15 -8.66
C ASN A 493 13.55 16.66 -8.97
N GLY A 494 14.31 16.32 -10.02
CA GLY A 494 14.56 14.94 -10.44
C GLY A 494 13.40 14.30 -11.21
N THR A 495 12.49 15.10 -11.76
CA THR A 495 11.42 14.64 -12.65
C THR A 495 11.93 14.62 -14.08
N PHE A 496 11.87 13.46 -14.71
CA PHE A 496 12.20 13.29 -16.12
C PHE A 496 11.01 13.67 -17.00
N PHE A 497 11.28 14.25 -18.16
CA PHE A 497 10.29 14.63 -19.16
C PHE A 497 10.58 13.91 -20.47
N GLY A 498 9.53 13.47 -21.15
CA GLY A 498 9.67 12.95 -22.50
C GLY A 498 8.40 12.24 -22.99
N SER A 499 8.58 11.33 -23.95
CA SER A 499 7.46 10.62 -24.59
C SER A 499 7.29 9.19 -24.05
N LEU A 500 6.05 8.77 -23.87
CA LEU A 500 5.69 7.41 -23.44
C LEU A 500 4.86 6.74 -24.53
N PHE A 501 5.29 5.55 -24.94
CA PHE A 501 4.67 4.75 -25.98
C PHE A 501 4.01 3.51 -25.37
N LEU A 502 2.74 3.31 -25.72
CA LEU A 502 1.94 2.17 -25.30
C LEU A 502 2.39 0.89 -26.02
N ALA A 503 1.81 -0.25 -25.62
CA ALA A 503 2.13 -1.55 -26.20
C ALA A 503 1.88 -1.61 -27.72
N ASP A 504 0.88 -0.87 -28.20
CA ASP A 504 0.52 -0.69 -29.61
C ASP A 504 1.36 0.40 -30.32
N LYS A 505 2.42 0.89 -29.67
CA LYS A 505 3.36 1.91 -30.15
C LYS A 505 2.78 3.31 -30.29
N ARG A 506 1.51 3.56 -29.90
CA ARG A 506 0.96 4.92 -29.86
C ARG A 506 1.61 5.75 -28.76
N ASN A 507 1.85 7.02 -29.03
CA ASN A 507 2.32 7.99 -28.04
C ASN A 507 1.14 8.36 -27.12
N LEU A 508 1.30 8.14 -25.81
CA LEU A 508 0.25 8.42 -24.83
C LEU A 508 -0.09 9.92 -24.75
N GLY A 509 0.91 10.80 -24.94
CA GLY A 509 0.67 12.25 -24.97
C GLY A 509 -0.22 12.67 -26.14
N VAL A 510 0.01 12.08 -27.30
CA VAL A 510 -0.84 12.25 -28.50
C VAL A 510 -2.25 11.73 -28.21
N ALA A 511 -2.37 10.51 -27.67
CA ALA A 511 -3.68 9.91 -27.36
C ALA A 511 -4.49 10.73 -26.33
N LEU A 512 -3.83 11.37 -25.36
CA LEU A 512 -4.48 12.27 -24.40
C LEU A 512 -4.99 13.55 -25.07
N LEU A 513 -4.21 14.13 -25.98
CA LEU A 513 -4.62 15.30 -26.76
C LEU A 513 -5.80 14.96 -27.68
N GLU A 514 -5.72 13.85 -28.44
CA GLU A 514 -6.80 13.36 -29.31
C GLU A 514 -8.11 13.14 -28.56
N ALA A 515 -8.01 12.67 -27.31
CA ALA A 515 -9.17 12.42 -26.45
C ALA A 515 -9.73 13.69 -25.78
N GLY A 516 -9.14 14.86 -26.01
CA GLY A 516 -9.50 16.12 -25.34
C GLY A 516 -9.18 16.14 -23.84
N LEU A 517 -8.23 15.32 -23.37
CA LEU A 517 -7.89 15.15 -21.95
C LEU A 517 -6.57 15.84 -21.55
N ALA A 518 -5.99 16.59 -22.48
CA ALA A 518 -4.77 17.37 -22.28
C ALA A 518 -4.75 18.60 -23.19
N GLN A 519 -3.84 19.53 -22.88
CA GLN A 519 -3.54 20.70 -23.68
C GLN A 519 -2.03 20.76 -23.95
N ARG A 520 -1.62 21.27 -25.10
CA ARG A 520 -0.21 21.52 -25.41
C ARG A 520 0.33 22.67 -24.56
N ILE A 521 1.63 22.61 -24.27
CA ILE A 521 2.39 23.70 -23.64
C ILE A 521 3.38 24.22 -24.70
N PRO A 522 3.05 25.26 -25.49
CA PRO A 522 3.74 25.54 -26.76
C PRO A 522 5.27 25.63 -26.69
N PRO A 523 5.93 26.38 -25.78
CA PRO A 523 7.40 26.40 -25.76
C PRO A 523 8.03 25.03 -25.46
N ALA A 524 7.32 24.13 -24.80
CA ALA A 524 7.79 22.78 -24.51
C ALA A 524 7.36 21.77 -25.60
N ALA A 525 6.13 21.89 -26.11
CA ALA A 525 5.58 21.05 -27.17
C ALA A 525 6.35 21.21 -28.48
N ASP A 526 6.70 22.44 -28.83
CA ASP A 526 7.38 22.77 -30.09
C ASP A 526 8.84 22.33 -30.10
N ARG A 527 9.44 22.10 -28.92
CA ARG A 527 10.79 21.54 -28.79
C ARG A 527 10.83 20.01 -28.78
N SER A 528 9.68 19.34 -28.64
CA SER A 528 9.63 17.88 -28.65
C SER A 528 9.85 17.34 -30.06
N ALA A 529 10.45 16.15 -30.15
CA ALA A 529 10.57 15.43 -31.42
C ALA A 529 9.20 15.09 -32.04
N HIS A 530 8.12 15.13 -31.26
CA HIS A 530 6.75 14.82 -31.68
C HIS A 530 5.87 16.07 -31.86
N ALA A 531 6.46 17.26 -32.03
CA ALA A 531 5.72 18.52 -32.10
C ALA A 531 4.56 18.53 -33.11
N LEU A 532 4.77 17.96 -34.31
CA LEU A 532 3.77 17.88 -35.37
C LEU A 532 2.59 16.97 -35.00
N GLU A 533 2.87 15.79 -34.45
CA GLU A 533 1.84 14.83 -34.01
C GLU A 533 1.01 15.42 -32.86
N LEU A 534 1.67 16.07 -31.89
CA LEU A 534 0.99 16.75 -30.79
C LEU A 534 0.10 17.90 -31.31
N ALA A 535 0.57 18.68 -32.29
CA ALA A 535 -0.23 19.76 -32.89
C ALA A 535 -1.50 19.22 -33.55
N ALA A 536 -1.35 18.20 -34.39
CA ALA A 536 -2.46 17.60 -35.13
C ALA A 536 -3.51 16.97 -34.19
N ALA A 537 -3.06 16.29 -33.13
CA ALA A 537 -3.94 15.70 -32.12
C ALA A 537 -4.78 16.74 -31.37
N GLU A 538 -4.16 17.84 -30.94
CA GLU A 538 -4.87 18.94 -30.27
C GLU A 538 -5.86 19.61 -31.23
N GLU A 539 -5.46 19.87 -32.48
CA GLU A 539 -6.33 20.48 -33.48
C GLU A 539 -7.56 19.60 -33.77
N SER A 540 -7.37 18.27 -33.84
CA SER A 540 -8.47 17.32 -33.99
C SER A 540 -9.45 17.38 -32.81
N ALA A 541 -8.95 17.44 -31.57
CA ALA A 541 -9.81 17.50 -30.38
C ALA A 541 -10.55 18.85 -30.25
N LYS A 542 -9.90 19.95 -30.66
CA LYS A 542 -10.52 21.29 -30.77
C LYS A 542 -11.65 21.31 -31.78
N LYS A 543 -11.43 20.77 -32.99
CA LYS A 543 -12.45 20.68 -34.05
C LYS A 543 -13.67 19.84 -33.64
N ALA A 544 -13.46 18.86 -32.79
CA ALA A 544 -14.52 18.00 -32.26
C ALA A 544 -15.10 18.48 -30.91
N SER A 545 -14.67 19.62 -30.39
CA SER A 545 -15.10 20.20 -29.10
C SER A 545 -15.07 19.18 -27.94
N LEU A 546 -14.02 18.36 -27.88
CA LEU A 546 -13.95 17.27 -26.91
C LEU A 546 -13.48 17.77 -25.53
N LYS A 547 -14.28 17.53 -24.49
CA LYS A 547 -13.94 17.66 -23.06
C LYS A 547 -13.33 19.00 -22.66
N VAL A 548 -12.01 19.09 -22.48
CA VAL A 548 -11.34 20.37 -22.14
C VAL A 548 -11.56 21.44 -23.23
N TRP A 549 -12.08 21.04 -24.40
CA TRP A 549 -12.47 21.88 -25.51
C TRP A 549 -14.01 22.03 -25.69
N GLU A 550 -14.85 21.57 -24.76
CA GLU A 550 -16.33 21.70 -24.85
C GLU A 550 -16.76 23.17 -24.96
N HIS A 551 -16.14 24.05 -24.19
CA HIS A 551 -16.35 25.50 -24.28
C HIS A 551 -15.41 26.19 -25.26
N PHE A 552 -14.63 25.45 -26.06
CA PHE A 552 -13.69 26.04 -27.02
C PHE A 552 -14.42 26.82 -28.11
N SER A 553 -15.62 26.38 -28.51
CA SER A 553 -16.49 27.08 -29.47
C SER A 553 -17.03 28.38 -28.91
N GLU A 554 -17.49 28.40 -27.66
CA GLU A 554 -18.00 29.61 -26.99
C GLU A 554 -16.86 30.57 -26.65
N LEU A 555 -15.69 30.04 -26.28
CA LEU A 555 -14.46 30.81 -26.12
C LEU A 555 -13.93 31.29 -27.47
N GLN A 556 -14.07 30.55 -28.57
CA GLN A 556 -13.74 31.01 -29.92
C GLN A 556 -14.76 32.02 -30.44
N GLU A 557 -16.04 31.92 -30.10
CA GLU A 557 -17.04 32.93 -30.45
C GLU A 557 -16.90 34.16 -29.56
N ALA A 558 -16.45 34.01 -28.31
CA ALA A 558 -16.11 35.11 -27.41
C ALA A 558 -14.74 35.72 -27.76
N GLU A 559 -13.77 34.93 -28.21
CA GLU A 559 -12.44 35.35 -28.70
C GLU A 559 -12.53 35.84 -30.13
N ALA A 560 -13.47 35.38 -30.98
CA ALA A 560 -13.73 35.90 -32.31
C ALA A 560 -14.73 37.06 -32.26
N ARG A 561 -15.60 37.17 -31.24
CA ARG A 561 -16.24 38.45 -30.90
C ARG A 561 -15.20 39.39 -30.35
N ALA A 562 -14.34 38.98 -29.43
CA ALA A 562 -13.27 39.80 -28.87
C ALA A 562 -12.16 40.09 -29.87
N ALA A 563 -11.94 39.24 -30.89
CA ALA A 563 -10.98 39.43 -31.99
C ALA A 563 -11.63 40.00 -33.23
N ALA A 564 -12.95 39.98 -33.41
CA ALA A 564 -13.64 40.90 -34.31
C ALA A 564 -13.70 42.29 -33.66
N THR A 565 -13.81 42.36 -32.33
CA THR A 565 -13.67 43.61 -31.56
C THR A 565 -12.20 44.05 -31.54
N ALA A 566 -11.24 43.13 -31.48
CA ALA A 566 -9.80 43.43 -31.47
C ALA A 566 -9.16 43.49 -32.86
N SER A 567 -9.78 42.95 -33.92
CA SER A 567 -9.41 43.15 -35.33
C SER A 567 -10.06 44.40 -35.89
N ALA A 568 -11.24 44.80 -35.38
CA ALA A 568 -11.71 46.17 -35.53
C ALA A 568 -10.80 47.13 -34.74
N ALA A 569 -10.34 46.75 -33.54
CA ALA A 569 -9.43 47.58 -32.73
C ALA A 569 -7.93 47.46 -33.07
N ALA A 570 -7.52 46.59 -34.01
CA ALA A 570 -6.11 46.44 -34.42
C ALA A 570 -5.76 47.23 -35.69
N GLU A 571 -6.77 47.82 -36.34
CA GLU A 571 -6.60 48.92 -37.31
C GLU A 571 -7.32 50.19 -36.85
N GLU A 572 -7.56 50.35 -35.54
CA GLU A 572 -8.08 51.61 -34.99
C GLU A 572 -6.96 52.49 -34.43
N GLU A 573 -7.00 53.74 -34.90
CA GLU A 573 -6.38 54.95 -34.37
C GLU A 573 -6.43 55.04 -32.83
N PRO A 574 -5.53 55.82 -32.19
CA PRO A 574 -5.45 55.94 -30.73
C PRO A 574 -6.82 56.14 -30.08
N VAL A 575 -7.15 55.29 -29.10
CA VAL A 575 -8.38 55.43 -28.28
C VAL A 575 -8.37 56.84 -27.68
N PRO A 576 -9.31 57.72 -28.08
CA PRO A 576 -9.36 59.08 -27.55
C PRO A 576 -9.58 59.05 -26.04
N ASP A 577 -8.98 60.00 -25.32
CA ASP A 577 -8.98 60.09 -23.85
C ASP A 577 -10.40 60.01 -23.22
N ALA A 578 -11.45 60.24 -24.02
CA ALA A 578 -12.86 60.15 -23.65
C ALA A 578 -13.41 58.72 -23.44
N GLN A 579 -12.71 57.65 -23.85
CA GLN A 579 -13.18 56.26 -23.74
C GLN A 579 -12.48 55.42 -22.66
N LYS A 580 -11.49 55.98 -21.95
CA LYS A 580 -10.81 55.26 -20.85
C LYS A 580 -11.72 55.19 -19.61
N GLN A 581 -11.75 54.02 -18.96
CA GLN A 581 -12.54 53.81 -17.75
C GLN A 581 -11.97 54.64 -16.59
N VAL A 582 -12.80 55.51 -16.00
CA VAL A 582 -12.48 56.27 -14.78
C VAL A 582 -13.22 55.62 -13.61
N LEU A 583 -12.49 55.31 -12.54
CA LEU A 583 -13.00 54.73 -11.31
C LEU A 583 -12.80 55.72 -10.17
N GLU A 584 -13.77 55.85 -9.28
CA GLU A 584 -13.56 56.49 -7.98
C GLU A 584 -13.02 55.43 -7.02
N LEU A 585 -11.84 55.67 -6.44
CA LEU A 585 -11.12 54.73 -5.59
C LEU A 585 -10.81 55.36 -4.23
N GLU A 586 -10.83 54.51 -3.20
CA GLU A 586 -10.35 54.82 -1.86
C GLU A 586 -9.17 53.90 -1.55
N VAL A 587 -7.98 54.46 -1.32
CA VAL A 587 -6.77 53.69 -1.01
C VAL A 587 -6.89 53.11 0.39
N VAL A 588 -6.66 51.80 0.52
CA VAL A 588 -6.79 51.08 1.80
C VAL A 588 -5.48 50.49 2.30
N GLU A 589 -4.53 50.22 1.40
CA GLU A 589 -3.20 49.77 1.77
C GLU A 589 -2.18 50.29 0.76
N ILE A 590 -1.05 50.80 1.23
CA ILE A 590 0.08 51.22 0.39
C ILE A 590 1.22 50.24 0.63
N CYS A 591 1.66 49.56 -0.43
CA CYS A 591 2.75 48.59 -0.35
C CYS A 591 4.12 49.25 -0.60
N ASP A 592 4.19 50.14 -1.59
CA ASP A 592 5.36 50.95 -1.93
C ASP A 592 4.94 52.25 -2.65
N GLY A 593 5.89 53.04 -3.16
CA GLY A 593 5.61 54.32 -3.84
C GLY A 593 4.86 54.23 -5.16
N ALA A 594 4.53 53.03 -5.65
CA ALA A 594 3.67 52.84 -6.83
C ALA A 594 2.69 51.67 -6.72
N HIS A 595 2.79 50.75 -5.76
CA HIS A 595 1.93 49.57 -5.57
C HIS A 595 1.04 49.75 -4.36
N PHE A 596 -0.26 49.58 -4.54
CA PHE A 596 -1.26 49.80 -3.51
C PHE A 596 -2.54 48.99 -3.76
N TYR A 597 -3.38 48.90 -2.75
CA TYR A 597 -4.72 48.34 -2.83
C TYR A 597 -5.76 49.41 -2.52
N CYS A 598 -6.91 49.30 -3.18
CA CYS A 598 -8.01 50.24 -3.02
C CYS A 598 -9.37 49.55 -3.07
N HIS A 599 -10.38 50.22 -2.53
CA HIS A 599 -11.79 49.89 -2.76
C HIS A 599 -12.38 50.80 -3.82
N ALA A 600 -13.36 50.31 -4.57
CA ALA A 600 -14.23 51.18 -5.35
C ALA A 600 -15.06 52.05 -4.40
N ALA A 601 -15.16 53.35 -4.68
CA ALA A 601 -15.92 54.27 -3.85
C ALA A 601 -17.39 53.83 -3.73
N GLY A 602 -17.93 53.88 -2.52
CA GLY A 602 -19.31 53.47 -2.25
C GLY A 602 -19.55 51.97 -2.20
N ASN A 603 -18.51 51.14 -2.15
CA ASN A 603 -18.63 49.70 -1.98
C ASN A 603 -19.27 49.33 -0.62
N LYS A 604 -20.56 48.99 -0.63
CA LYS A 604 -21.30 48.56 0.56
C LYS A 604 -21.11 47.08 0.89
N GLU A 605 -20.55 46.29 -0.02
CA GLU A 605 -20.37 44.84 0.17
C GLU A 605 -19.37 44.55 1.29
N ILE A 606 -18.34 45.38 1.45
CA ILE A 606 -17.32 45.17 2.47
C ILE A 606 -17.88 45.27 3.90
N ALA A 607 -18.79 46.21 4.14
CA ALA A 607 -19.44 46.37 5.44
C ALA A 607 -20.34 45.16 5.76
N SER A 608 -21.08 44.67 4.76
CA SER A 608 -21.91 43.47 4.89
C SER A 608 -21.07 42.21 5.12
N LEU A 609 -19.96 42.07 4.38
CA LEU A 609 -19.01 40.97 4.51
C LEU A 609 -18.40 40.96 5.91
N GLN A 610 -17.99 42.12 6.43
CA GLN A 610 -17.43 42.23 7.77
C GLN A 610 -18.46 41.86 8.86
N GLN A 611 -19.72 42.24 8.68
CA GLN A 611 -20.80 41.84 9.58
C GLN A 611 -21.03 40.31 9.57
N GLN A 612 -20.94 39.67 8.39
CA GLN A 612 -21.09 38.22 8.26
C GLN A 612 -19.89 37.46 8.86
N LEU A 613 -18.67 37.95 8.67
CA LEU A 613 -17.46 37.39 9.29
C LEU A 613 -17.50 37.50 10.81
N ALA A 614 -17.96 38.64 11.34
CA ALA A 614 -18.17 38.84 12.77
C ALA A 614 -19.24 37.89 13.33
N ALA A 615 -20.37 37.71 12.64
CA ALA A 615 -21.43 36.78 13.04
C ALA A 615 -20.98 35.31 12.99
N SER A 616 -20.19 34.92 11.99
CA SER A 616 -19.62 33.57 11.88
C SER A 616 -18.67 33.27 13.05
N SER A 617 -17.95 34.28 13.53
CA SER A 617 -17.02 34.14 14.65
C SER A 617 -17.67 33.92 16.03
N LEU A 618 -18.98 34.17 16.19
CA LEU A 618 -19.72 34.04 17.46
C LEU A 618 -20.25 32.63 17.75
N LYS A 619 -20.10 31.66 16.84
CA LYS A 619 -20.52 30.25 17.05
C LYS A 619 -19.55 29.47 17.97
N ASP A 620 -18.89 30.17 18.88
CA ASP A 620 -17.60 29.83 19.51
C ASP A 620 -17.69 29.08 20.86
N HIS A 621 -18.83 28.46 21.20
CA HIS A 621 -18.98 27.77 22.50
C HIS A 621 -18.85 26.24 22.49
N ASP A 622 -18.74 25.60 21.32
CA ASP A 622 -18.79 24.13 21.18
C ASP A 622 -17.54 23.46 20.56
N LEU A 623 -16.39 24.14 20.50
CA LEU A 623 -15.10 23.51 20.11
C LEU A 623 -14.15 23.29 21.29
N GLY A 624 -14.72 23.17 22.49
CA GLY A 624 -14.04 22.68 23.69
C GLY A 624 -13.73 21.18 23.57
N GLY A 625 -12.67 20.85 22.85
CA GLY A 625 -12.08 19.52 22.81
C GLY A 625 -12.50 18.68 21.60
N MET A 626 -11.51 18.31 20.79
CA MET A 626 -11.57 17.44 19.59
C MET A 626 -11.87 18.13 18.24
N ALA A 627 -10.85 18.77 17.67
CA ALA A 627 -10.71 18.93 16.21
C ALA A 627 -9.22 19.10 15.86
N GLY A 628 -8.75 18.47 14.78
CA GLY A 628 -7.36 18.58 14.31
C GLY A 628 -6.95 20.04 14.06
N LYS A 629 -5.66 20.35 14.26
CA LYS A 629 -5.11 21.70 14.02
C LYS A 629 -5.42 22.12 12.58
N PHE A 630 -6.23 23.17 12.40
CA PHE A 630 -6.49 23.76 11.08
C PHE A 630 -5.23 24.48 10.60
N GLN A 631 -4.55 23.91 9.59
CA GLN A 631 -3.25 24.39 9.09
C GLN A 631 -3.25 24.51 7.55
N PRO A 632 -3.94 25.50 6.96
CA PRO A 632 -3.97 25.70 5.51
C PRO A 632 -2.57 25.99 4.96
N GLY A 633 -2.17 25.30 3.88
CA GLY A 633 -0.88 25.54 3.21
C GLY A 633 -0.81 26.87 2.47
N ALA A 634 0.37 27.23 1.95
CA ALA A 634 0.54 28.44 1.13
C ALA A 634 -0.41 28.42 -0.07
N GLY A 635 -1.08 29.55 -0.31
CA GLY A 635 -2.15 29.73 -1.29
C GLY A 635 -3.55 29.39 -0.78
N GLY A 636 -3.69 28.73 0.37
CA GLY A 636 -4.97 28.35 0.96
C GLY A 636 -5.76 29.55 1.50
N MET A 637 -7.07 29.56 1.26
CA MET A 637 -7.99 30.55 1.82
C MET A 637 -8.43 30.17 3.24
N CYS A 638 -8.53 31.15 4.11
CA CYS A 638 -8.97 30.98 5.50
C CYS A 638 -9.63 32.25 6.03
N MET A 639 -10.21 32.16 7.23
CA MET A 639 -10.43 33.31 8.08
C MET A 639 -9.20 33.49 8.98
N ALA A 640 -8.65 34.69 9.03
CA ALA A 640 -7.56 35.04 9.94
C ALA A 640 -7.99 36.20 10.83
N LYS A 641 -7.61 36.13 12.11
CA LYS A 641 -7.84 37.21 13.06
C LYS A 641 -6.72 38.24 12.94
N PHE A 642 -7.06 39.47 12.54
CA PHE A 642 -6.10 40.54 12.38
C PHE A 642 -5.58 41.00 13.75
N SER A 643 -4.27 41.18 13.85
CA SER A 643 -3.59 41.41 15.12
C SER A 643 -3.88 42.77 15.75
N GLU A 644 -4.18 43.80 14.95
CA GLU A 644 -4.38 45.17 15.45
C GLU A 644 -5.78 45.41 16.04
N ASP A 645 -6.83 44.88 15.42
CA ASP A 645 -8.22 45.12 15.83
C ASP A 645 -8.91 43.90 16.42
N ASN A 646 -8.27 42.73 16.37
CA ASN A 646 -8.81 41.44 16.80
C ASN A 646 -10.13 41.05 16.10
N CYS A 647 -10.37 41.53 14.89
CA CYS A 647 -11.50 41.11 14.06
C CYS A 647 -11.10 39.99 13.08
N TRP A 648 -12.10 39.25 12.59
CA TRP A 648 -11.90 38.17 11.61
C TRP A 648 -12.08 38.68 10.19
N TYR A 649 -11.17 38.29 9.31
CA TYR A 649 -11.11 38.72 7.91
C TYR A 649 -10.86 37.53 6.99
N ARG A 650 -11.25 37.65 5.71
CA ARG A 650 -10.84 36.66 4.70
C ARG A 650 -9.39 36.86 4.34
N ALA A 651 -8.64 35.78 4.39
CA ALA A 651 -7.20 35.80 4.24
C ALA A 651 -6.70 34.66 3.35
N LYS A 652 -5.59 34.91 2.68
CA LYS A 652 -4.84 33.92 1.92
C LYS A 652 -3.50 33.69 2.60
N VAL A 653 -3.15 32.43 2.87
CA VAL A 653 -1.85 32.09 3.44
C VAL A 653 -0.76 32.36 2.40
N LEU A 654 0.20 33.21 2.72
CA LEU A 654 1.36 33.47 1.86
C LEU A 654 2.49 32.49 2.15
N LYS A 655 2.88 32.39 3.43
CA LYS A 655 4.05 31.59 3.85
C LYS A 655 3.89 31.12 5.30
N ARG A 656 4.52 29.99 5.60
CA ARG A 656 4.65 29.44 6.96
C ARG A 656 6.11 29.29 7.31
N LYS A 657 6.53 29.79 8.47
CA LYS A 657 7.90 29.67 8.98
C LYS A 657 7.91 29.74 10.50
N ASP A 658 8.62 28.83 11.15
CA ASP A 658 8.87 28.84 12.61
C ASP A 658 7.60 28.96 13.48
N GLY A 659 6.52 28.26 13.09
CA GLY A 659 5.23 28.28 13.80
C GLY A 659 4.39 29.55 13.58
N LYS A 660 4.88 30.51 12.79
CA LYS A 660 4.15 31.69 12.35
C LYS A 660 3.63 31.52 10.93
N VAL A 661 2.50 32.16 10.66
CA VAL A 661 1.79 32.13 9.37
C VAL A 661 1.63 33.56 8.89
N GLU A 662 2.23 33.88 7.75
CA GLU A 662 2.05 35.15 7.07
C GLU A 662 0.82 35.04 6.17
N VAL A 663 -0.12 35.99 6.32
CA VAL A 663 -1.39 36.02 5.58
C VAL A 663 -1.57 37.36 4.87
N LEU A 664 -2.29 37.33 3.74
CA LEU A 664 -2.77 38.52 3.02
C LEU A 664 -4.28 38.62 3.19
N PHE A 665 -4.79 39.75 3.68
CA PHE A 665 -6.22 40.00 3.75
C PHE A 665 -6.74 40.40 2.38
N VAL A 666 -7.42 39.48 1.69
CA VAL A 666 -7.78 39.64 0.27
C VAL A 666 -8.77 40.77 -0.01
N ASP A 667 -9.45 41.24 1.05
CA ASP A 667 -10.41 42.33 0.97
C ASP A 667 -9.82 43.70 1.31
N TYR A 668 -8.57 43.76 1.78
CA TYR A 668 -7.92 45.00 2.24
C TYR A 668 -6.51 45.19 1.67
N GLY A 669 -5.82 44.12 1.26
CA GLY A 669 -4.49 44.16 0.67
C GLY A 669 -3.33 44.15 1.67
N ASN A 670 -3.58 44.45 2.95
CA ASN A 670 -2.58 44.42 4.00
C ASN A 670 -2.22 42.98 4.42
N LYS A 671 -1.04 42.83 5.02
CA LYS A 671 -0.50 41.54 5.49
C LYS A 671 -0.39 41.52 7.01
N ASP A 672 -0.45 40.34 7.60
CA ASP A 672 -0.22 40.14 9.03
C ASP A 672 0.51 38.81 9.31
N LEU A 673 1.21 38.76 10.43
CA LEU A 673 1.94 37.59 10.89
C LEU A 673 1.24 36.99 12.11
N THR A 674 0.54 35.88 11.87
CA THR A 674 -0.36 35.26 12.85
C THR A 674 0.07 33.83 13.18
N THR A 675 -0.73 33.12 13.97
CA THR A 675 -0.49 31.75 14.44
C THR A 675 -1.72 30.89 14.18
N ASP A 676 -1.56 29.55 14.17
CA ASP A 676 -2.65 28.63 13.80
C ASP A 676 -3.90 28.75 14.69
N ASP A 677 -3.74 29.14 15.96
CA ASP A 677 -4.85 29.39 16.89
C ASP A 677 -5.74 30.57 16.47
N LYS A 678 -5.22 31.46 15.63
CA LYS A 678 -5.92 32.62 15.05
C LYS A 678 -6.36 32.39 13.61
N LEU A 679 -6.34 31.14 13.14
CA LEU A 679 -6.86 30.74 11.83
C LEU A 679 -8.10 29.88 11.97
N ARG A 680 -9.06 30.05 11.05
CA ARG A 680 -10.26 29.21 10.94
C ARG A 680 -10.56 28.89 9.47
N PRO A 681 -11.22 27.75 9.18
CA PRO A 681 -11.77 27.50 7.86
C PRO A 681 -12.66 28.65 7.42
N LEU A 682 -12.56 29.06 6.15
CA LEU A 682 -13.48 30.04 5.57
C LEU A 682 -14.82 29.36 5.28
N GLU A 683 -15.93 29.90 5.79
CA GLU A 683 -17.27 29.37 5.48
C GLU A 683 -17.51 29.42 3.95
N PRO A 684 -18.06 28.35 3.32
CA PRO A 684 -18.24 28.31 1.87
C PRO A 684 -19.05 29.49 1.30
N THR A 685 -20.03 29.97 2.06
CA THR A 685 -20.86 31.15 1.73
C THR A 685 -20.08 32.46 1.67
N LEU A 686 -18.92 32.52 2.34
CA LEU A 686 -18.02 33.68 2.38
C LEU A 686 -16.78 33.49 1.47
N SER A 687 -16.73 32.40 0.69
CA SER A 687 -15.59 32.09 -0.18
C SER A 687 -15.37 33.15 -1.27
N THR A 688 -14.14 33.24 -1.78
CA THR A 688 -13.78 34.18 -2.86
C THR A 688 -14.42 33.84 -4.22
N GLN A 689 -15.00 32.65 -4.37
CA GLN A 689 -15.80 32.28 -5.53
C GLN A 689 -17.23 32.84 -5.46
N VAL A 690 -17.78 32.99 -4.25
CA VAL A 690 -19.13 33.50 -4.02
C VAL A 690 -19.11 35.03 -3.90
N ILE A 691 -18.15 35.57 -3.15
CA ILE A 691 -17.96 37.01 -2.96
C ILE A 691 -16.55 37.32 -3.46
N SER A 692 -16.42 38.07 -4.56
CA SER A 692 -15.10 38.41 -5.09
C SER A 692 -14.24 39.16 -4.05
N PRO A 693 -12.90 39.08 -4.11
CA PRO A 693 -12.03 39.93 -3.28
C PRO A 693 -12.39 41.41 -3.46
N GLN A 694 -12.54 42.12 -2.34
CA GLN A 694 -13.05 43.49 -2.35
C GLN A 694 -11.95 44.54 -2.57
N ALA A 695 -10.68 44.18 -2.34
CA ALA A 695 -9.54 45.02 -2.66
C ALA A 695 -9.12 44.83 -4.12
N LEU A 696 -9.01 45.95 -4.84
CA LEU A 696 -8.43 46.02 -6.17
C LEU A 696 -6.93 46.27 -6.03
N GLU A 697 -6.11 45.41 -6.61
CA GLU A 697 -4.66 45.59 -6.66
C GLU A 697 -4.28 46.55 -7.80
N CYS A 698 -3.56 47.61 -7.47
CA CYS A 698 -3.26 48.71 -8.37
C CYS A 698 -1.77 49.05 -8.39
N ARG A 699 -1.30 49.54 -9.54
CA ARG A 699 0.01 50.17 -9.72
C ARG A 699 -0.10 51.48 -10.45
N LEU A 700 0.75 52.46 -10.12
CA LEU A 700 0.86 53.69 -10.90
C LEU A 700 1.43 53.37 -12.29
N ALA A 701 0.69 53.75 -13.34
CA ALA A 701 1.05 53.46 -14.72
C ALA A 701 2.36 54.14 -15.12
N HIS A 702 3.21 53.41 -15.83
CA HIS A 702 4.46 53.88 -16.45
C HIS A 702 5.53 54.42 -15.50
N LEU A 703 5.40 54.18 -14.19
CA LEU A 703 6.40 54.54 -13.20
C LEU A 703 7.25 53.34 -12.81
N VAL A 704 8.53 53.59 -12.60
CA VAL A 704 9.44 52.71 -11.89
C VAL A 704 9.88 53.45 -10.64
N VAL A 705 9.68 52.81 -9.49
CA VAL A 705 10.05 53.33 -8.17
C VAL A 705 11.09 52.39 -7.57
N SER A 706 12.05 52.95 -6.84
CA SER A 706 13.02 52.16 -6.07
C SER A 706 12.29 51.33 -5.01
N ASP A 707 12.88 50.19 -4.61
CA ASP A 707 12.29 49.33 -3.59
C ASP A 707 12.11 50.12 -2.28
N ALA A 708 10.97 49.94 -1.60
CA ALA A 708 10.67 50.66 -0.35
C ALA A 708 11.67 50.36 0.79
N SER A 709 12.48 49.31 0.66
CA SER A 709 13.60 49.00 1.58
C SER A 709 14.86 49.85 1.34
N ASP A 710 14.90 50.63 0.27
CA ASP A 710 15.92 51.65 0.05
C ASP A 710 15.60 52.89 0.88
N GLU A 711 16.33 53.05 2.01
CA GLU A 711 16.09 54.08 3.03
C GLU A 711 16.21 55.52 2.51
N ALA A 712 16.78 55.76 1.33
CA ALA A 712 16.96 57.10 0.78
C ALA A 712 15.86 57.52 -0.21
N ASP A 713 15.50 56.67 -1.18
CA ASP A 713 14.63 57.08 -2.30
C ASP A 713 13.28 56.33 -2.33
N GLY A 714 13.26 55.05 -1.96
CA GLY A 714 12.04 54.23 -1.97
C GLY A 714 11.07 54.57 -0.84
N TYR A 715 11.61 54.85 0.35
CA TYR A 715 10.82 55.32 1.50
C TYR A 715 10.18 56.68 1.24
N ASP A 716 10.95 57.65 0.73
CA ASP A 716 10.46 58.99 0.39
C ASP A 716 9.35 58.93 -0.68
N ALA A 717 9.48 58.05 -1.67
CA ALA A 717 8.44 57.82 -2.67
C ALA A 717 7.14 57.25 -2.07
N ALA A 718 7.26 56.29 -1.15
CA ALA A 718 6.10 55.71 -0.45
C ALA A 718 5.40 56.74 0.46
N VAL A 719 6.17 57.57 1.18
CA VAL A 719 5.62 58.66 2.03
C VAL A 719 4.92 59.71 1.17
N ALA A 720 5.57 60.18 0.10
CA ALA A 720 4.97 61.17 -0.80
C ALA A 720 3.69 60.64 -1.47
N PHE A 721 3.71 59.37 -1.88
CA PHE A 721 2.51 58.72 -2.42
C PHE A 721 1.41 58.62 -1.36
N SER A 722 1.74 58.25 -0.13
CA SER A 722 0.81 58.23 1.00
C SER A 722 0.20 59.59 1.29
N ASP A 723 1.01 60.66 1.37
CA ASP A 723 0.51 62.03 1.58
C ASP A 723 -0.40 62.51 0.43
N ALA A 724 -0.10 62.07 -0.80
CA ALA A 724 -0.88 62.38 -1.97
C ALA A 724 -2.21 61.61 -2.02
N ALA A 725 -2.22 60.34 -1.64
CA ALA A 725 -3.30 59.40 -1.94
C ALA A 725 -4.12 58.93 -0.72
N CYS A 726 -3.51 58.81 0.47
CA CYS A 726 -4.14 58.23 1.64
C CYS A 726 -5.26 59.14 2.21
N GLY A 727 -6.39 58.55 2.57
CA GLY A 727 -7.53 59.26 3.17
C GLY A 727 -8.28 60.21 2.23
N LYS A 728 -7.99 60.18 0.92
CA LYS A 728 -8.66 60.99 -0.11
C LYS A 728 -9.46 60.10 -1.05
N GLN A 729 -10.58 60.62 -1.57
CA GLN A 729 -11.26 60.00 -2.70
C GLN A 729 -10.52 60.38 -3.98
N LEU A 730 -10.04 59.37 -4.71
CA LEU A 730 -9.21 59.57 -5.90
C LEU A 730 -9.97 59.16 -7.15
N LEU A 731 -9.75 59.88 -8.24
CA LEU A 731 -10.18 59.47 -9.56
C LEU A 731 -9.03 58.70 -10.22
N ALA A 732 -9.27 57.46 -10.60
CA ALA A 732 -8.29 56.60 -11.23
C ALA A 732 -8.69 56.34 -12.67
N ARG A 733 -7.86 56.79 -13.61
CA ARG A 733 -8.00 56.43 -15.02
C ARG A 733 -7.23 55.14 -15.27
N VAL A 734 -7.92 54.09 -15.70
CA VAL A 734 -7.30 52.80 -16.01
C VAL A 734 -6.58 52.90 -17.35
N GLU A 735 -5.25 52.79 -17.33
CA GLU A 735 -4.40 52.84 -18.52
C GLU A 735 -4.14 51.43 -19.09
N ASP A 736 -4.01 50.42 -18.23
CA ASP A 736 -3.80 49.02 -18.63
C ASP A 736 -4.24 48.05 -17.51
N ARG A 737 -4.44 46.77 -17.85
CA ARG A 737 -4.70 45.69 -16.88
C ARG A 737 -3.76 44.53 -17.17
N LYS A 738 -2.79 44.30 -16.29
CA LYS A 738 -1.78 43.24 -16.43
C LYS A 738 -1.92 42.22 -15.32
N ALA A 739 -2.17 40.95 -15.69
CA ALA A 739 -2.27 39.83 -14.74
C ALA A 739 -3.26 40.06 -13.56
N GLY A 740 -4.31 40.85 -13.76
CA GLY A 740 -5.30 41.19 -12.72
C GLY A 740 -5.00 42.47 -11.93
N VAL A 741 -3.82 43.08 -12.12
CA VAL A 741 -3.42 44.35 -11.51
C VAL A 741 -3.82 45.52 -12.43
N LEU A 742 -4.43 46.56 -11.86
CA LEU A 742 -4.79 47.77 -12.60
C LEU A 742 -3.59 48.72 -12.66
N HIS A 743 -3.17 49.10 -13.86
CA HIS A 743 -2.21 50.18 -14.05
C HIS A 743 -2.98 51.47 -14.27
N VAL A 744 -2.84 52.42 -13.34
CA VAL A 744 -3.71 53.60 -13.28
C VAL A 744 -2.93 54.90 -13.26
N THR A 745 -3.55 55.94 -13.81
CA THR A 745 -3.20 57.33 -13.55
C THR A 745 -4.13 57.84 -12.46
N LEU A 746 -3.58 58.27 -11.32
CA LEU A 746 -4.36 58.74 -10.19
C LEU A 746 -4.46 60.26 -10.16
N PHE A 747 -5.65 60.73 -9.86
CA PHE A 747 -5.99 62.14 -9.77
C PHE A 747 -6.60 62.44 -8.40
N VAL A 748 -6.03 63.42 -7.68
CA VAL A 748 -6.62 63.93 -6.43
C VAL A 748 -7.83 64.82 -6.73
N ASP A 749 -7.75 65.55 -7.84
CA ASP A 749 -8.82 66.35 -8.43
C ASP A 749 -8.60 66.43 -9.95
N ALA A 750 -9.43 67.21 -10.66
CA ALA A 750 -9.34 67.32 -12.12
C ALA A 750 -8.02 67.89 -12.67
N GLN A 751 -7.11 68.39 -11.82
CA GLN A 751 -5.85 69.03 -12.23
C GLN A 751 -4.61 68.38 -11.63
N THR A 752 -4.75 67.62 -10.54
CA THR A 752 -3.63 67.11 -9.75
C THR A 752 -3.39 65.63 -10.04
N ASN A 753 -2.38 65.34 -10.87
CA ASN A 753 -1.97 64.00 -11.27
C ASN A 753 -0.83 63.47 -10.37
N VAL A 754 -1.13 62.48 -9.54
CA VAL A 754 -0.20 61.91 -8.57
C VAL A 754 1.02 61.27 -9.26
N ASN A 755 0.82 60.66 -10.44
CA ASN A 755 1.91 60.05 -11.19
C ASN A 755 2.95 61.11 -11.62
N GLU A 756 2.48 62.28 -12.05
CA GLU A 756 3.34 63.39 -12.45
C GLU A 756 4.04 64.04 -11.26
N GLU A 757 3.38 64.16 -10.11
CA GLU A 757 3.97 64.73 -8.89
C GLU A 757 5.16 63.90 -8.40
N LEU A 758 5.03 62.57 -8.36
CA LEU A 758 6.12 61.69 -7.94
C LEU A 758 7.32 61.77 -8.89
N VAL A 759 7.08 61.85 -10.20
CA VAL A 759 8.16 62.01 -11.18
C VAL A 759 8.81 63.41 -11.08
N ALA A 760 8.01 64.46 -10.91
CA ALA A 760 8.51 65.84 -10.77
C ALA A 760 9.36 66.03 -9.51
N ALA A 761 9.02 65.33 -8.42
CA ALA A 761 9.80 65.32 -7.18
C ALA A 761 11.11 64.50 -7.29
N GLY A 762 11.31 63.76 -8.39
CA GLY A 762 12.42 62.84 -8.56
C GLY A 762 12.28 61.58 -7.70
N LEU A 763 11.06 61.18 -7.34
CA LEU A 763 10.76 60.01 -6.52
C LEU A 763 10.35 58.78 -7.35
N ALA A 764 10.11 58.98 -8.65
CA ALA A 764 9.89 57.93 -9.63
C ALA A 764 10.57 58.26 -10.96
N ARG A 765 10.94 57.23 -11.72
CA ARG A 765 11.44 57.34 -13.11
C ARG A 765 10.43 56.76 -14.09
N VAL A 766 10.52 57.11 -15.36
CA VAL A 766 9.59 56.61 -16.38
C VAL A 766 10.05 55.25 -16.91
N GLU A 767 9.12 54.31 -17.06
CA GLU A 767 9.40 52.96 -17.58
C GLU A 767 9.93 53.02 -19.03
N LYS A 768 11.17 52.56 -19.26
CA LYS A 768 11.83 52.56 -20.58
C LYS A 768 11.08 51.75 -21.65
N THR A 769 10.33 50.72 -21.24
CA THR A 769 9.59 49.81 -22.12
C THR A 769 8.10 50.17 -22.23
N ALA A 770 7.70 51.33 -21.73
CA ALA A 770 6.31 51.76 -21.75
C ALA A 770 5.74 51.82 -23.17
N SER A 771 4.51 51.34 -23.32
CA SER A 771 3.82 51.25 -24.60
C SER A 771 3.58 52.63 -25.22
N LYS A 772 3.91 52.80 -26.51
CA LYS A 772 3.61 54.02 -27.30
C LYS A 772 2.10 54.36 -27.37
N ARG A 773 1.22 53.47 -26.88
CA ARG A 773 -0.24 53.66 -26.82
C ARG A 773 -0.69 54.70 -25.77
N ALA A 774 0.15 55.03 -24.78
CA ALA A 774 -0.13 56.05 -23.76
C ALA A 774 0.62 57.37 -24.01
N LEU A 775 0.85 57.72 -25.28
CA LEU A 775 1.78 58.77 -25.70
C LEU A 775 1.60 60.13 -24.97
N PRO A 776 0.37 60.65 -24.74
CA PRO A 776 0.21 61.94 -24.05
C PRO A 776 0.69 61.92 -22.59
N LEU A 777 0.34 60.87 -21.83
CA LEU A 777 0.77 60.68 -20.45
C LEU A 777 2.29 60.44 -20.40
N LEU A 778 2.81 59.61 -21.29
CA LEU A 778 4.24 59.34 -21.38
C LEU A 778 5.06 60.59 -21.68
N GLN A 779 4.60 61.43 -22.61
CA GLN A 779 5.26 62.71 -22.92
C GLN A 779 5.26 63.65 -21.72
N ALA A 780 4.13 63.74 -21.00
CA ALA A 780 4.04 64.55 -19.78
C ALA A 780 5.02 64.04 -18.70
N LEU A 781 5.02 62.73 -18.43
CA LEU A 781 5.92 62.12 -17.45
C LEU A 781 7.39 62.27 -17.84
N GLN A 782 7.75 62.05 -19.10
CA GLN A 782 9.13 62.20 -19.60
C GLN A 782 9.63 63.65 -19.49
N GLU A 783 8.76 64.64 -19.73
CA GLU A 783 9.12 66.04 -19.53
C GLU A 783 9.35 66.36 -18.05
N LYS A 784 8.49 65.86 -17.15
CA LYS A 784 8.69 66.00 -15.69
C LYS A 784 9.98 65.32 -15.23
N GLU A 785 10.29 64.13 -15.74
CA GLU A 785 11.51 63.40 -15.44
C GLU A 785 12.76 64.15 -15.91
N ARG A 786 12.72 64.72 -17.12
CA ARG A 786 13.81 65.55 -17.66
C ARG A 786 14.07 66.77 -16.78
N VAL A 787 13.01 67.42 -16.29
CA VAL A 787 13.11 68.57 -15.37
C VAL A 787 13.68 68.13 -14.02
N ALA A 788 13.20 67.03 -13.45
CA ALA A 788 13.70 66.49 -12.18
C ALA A 788 15.20 66.10 -12.28
N ARG A 789 15.60 65.45 -13.38
CA ARG A 789 16.98 65.04 -13.65
C ARG A 789 17.91 66.25 -13.81
N THR A 790 17.53 67.23 -14.62
CA THR A 790 18.34 68.47 -14.79
C THR A 790 18.38 69.31 -13.52
N GLY A 791 17.30 69.33 -12.73
CA GLY A 791 17.20 70.01 -11.45
C GLY A 791 17.82 69.25 -10.27
N ARG A 792 18.37 68.05 -10.48
CA ARG A 792 18.96 67.20 -9.42
C ARG A 792 17.99 66.94 -8.25
N ALA A 793 16.72 66.72 -8.57
CA ALA A 793 15.67 66.43 -7.58
C ALA A 793 15.65 64.94 -7.22
N GLY A 794 15.28 64.62 -5.98
CA GLY A 794 15.12 63.24 -5.48
C GLY A 794 16.31 62.33 -5.78
N MET A 795 16.03 61.23 -6.47
CA MET A 795 17.00 60.19 -6.84
C MET A 795 18.17 60.71 -7.70
N TRP A 796 18.01 61.84 -8.41
CA TRP A 796 19.03 62.41 -9.28
C TRP A 796 20.09 63.27 -8.55
N LYS A 797 19.96 63.45 -7.23
CA LYS A 797 20.85 64.31 -6.40
C LYS A 797 22.32 63.90 -6.49
N TYR A 798 22.62 62.61 -6.59
CA TYR A 798 23.98 62.07 -6.48
C TYR A 798 24.58 61.59 -7.81
N GLY A 799 23.83 61.58 -8.90
CA GLY A 799 24.27 61.04 -10.18
C GLY A 799 23.11 60.70 -11.09
N ASP A 800 23.42 60.30 -12.33
CA ASP A 800 22.44 59.70 -13.23
C ASP A 800 22.40 58.19 -12.96
N ILE A 801 21.24 57.66 -12.55
CA ILE A 801 21.09 56.27 -12.11
C ILE A 801 21.16 55.26 -13.28
N ASP A 802 21.09 55.74 -14.52
CA ASP A 802 21.11 54.90 -15.72
C ASP A 802 22.52 54.40 -16.12
N GLU A 803 23.60 54.88 -15.49
CA GLU A 803 24.99 54.60 -15.92
C GLU A 803 25.63 53.34 -15.31
N ASP A 804 25.02 52.73 -14.29
CA ASP A 804 25.59 51.58 -13.55
C ASP A 804 25.02 50.19 -13.95
N GLU A 805 24.20 50.10 -15.01
CA GLU A 805 23.61 48.84 -15.52
C GLU A 805 24.08 48.44 -16.95
N ASP A 806 25.36 48.68 -17.30
CA ASP A 806 26.03 48.07 -18.47
C ASP A 806 27.13 47.07 -18.08
#